data_AF-A0A7Y2U842-F1
#
_entry.id   AF-A0A7Y2U842-F1
#
_cell.length_a   1.000
_cell.length_b   1.000
_cell.length_c   1.000
_cell.angle_alpha   90.00
_cell.angle_beta   90.00
_cell.angle_gamma   90.00
#
_symmetry.space_group_name_H-M   'P 1'
#
loop_
_entity.id
_entity.type
_entity.pdbx_description
1 polymer ?
#
loop_
_entity_poly.entity_id
_entity_poly.type
_entity_poly.pdbx_seq_one_letter_code
_entity_poly.pdbx_strand_id
1 'polypeptide(L)'
;MGPGPCCQLACKALGSMHACREIKNKKQNPGLIDDCQSIDFQIGFGFMCFPNFPKAWLSLTLMLPIMMSSASALTFGKFTYEVFNGNKVSITDYPTTETGSVDIPNEIDGLPVTFILLGAFDDCIGLTSINIPSNVTSINSLAFRGCTSLSAITVDAGAVNYSSVDGVLYNKTQTDLIKCPEGKAGGLIIPNTVTNIQSGAFEYCSQLTSVTIPNSVISIRSGAFSRCSGLTSLTIPDSVTILETNAFTNCSSLISVTIPSSITTIISGLFGGCTSLTNVAIPNSVTEIGRYAFGNCSSLTSITIPSGVTSIGALAFYNCSQLTTIIIPSGVTSIADETFIGCSSLTSITIPNGVTSIGDRAFRDAGLPSITLPAALTSIGEEAFYRTQLTSVVIPDSVTSISDRAFVDSRILETITVGAGNTHFSSLDGVLFNKDQTILIQYPPGKAGGYIIPDGVTSIGNSAFSGNLLSSLKIPNSVTIIGREAFAYSRGIGLGSVTIPKYVTSIGDSAFELSPFLTTTYFAGNAPADFGDNVFDNVPSNHVIKYRNDATGFTSPTWNGYPATMIKFSYVVLNDETIEITNYPTSEVGPVVIPNSIEQKLVTSIGSMAFTDCKDITSINIPYAVTSIADGAFDGCDSLSFFSLGVGNTSYSTPDGVLYNKNQTTLIRYPSTKTGEYVIPNSVSSVREGAFHNCRGLSHVNIPGGV
;
A
#
# COMPACT_ATOMS: atom_id res chain seq x y z
N MET A 1 21.01 -19.99 -4.36
CA MET A 1 21.37 -20.22 -5.78
C MET A 1 21.62 -18.85 -6.39
N GLY A 2 22.84 -18.59 -6.86
CA GLY A 2 23.21 -17.25 -7.37
C GLY A 2 22.46 -16.89 -8.66
N PRO A 3 22.30 -15.58 -8.97
CA PRO A 3 21.62 -15.17 -10.19
C PRO A 3 22.48 -15.49 -11.41
N GLY A 4 21.86 -16.12 -12.41
CA GLY A 4 22.49 -16.58 -13.64
C GLY A 4 22.92 -15.46 -14.60
N PRO A 5 23.58 -15.83 -15.72
CA PRO A 5 24.38 -14.92 -16.55
C PRO A 5 23.64 -13.79 -17.29
N CYS A 6 22.32 -13.70 -17.21
CA CYS A 6 21.53 -12.70 -17.92
C CYS A 6 21.54 -11.30 -17.27
N CYS A 7 21.79 -11.19 -15.95
CA CYS A 7 21.82 -9.90 -15.26
C CYS A 7 23.14 -9.11 -15.40
N GLN A 8 24.23 -9.74 -15.85
CA GLN A 8 25.52 -9.04 -16.07
C GLN A 8 25.66 -8.41 -17.47
N LEU A 9 24.81 -8.78 -18.43
CA LEU A 9 24.85 -8.20 -19.78
C LEU A 9 24.08 -6.87 -19.90
N ALA A 10 23.07 -6.61 -19.06
CA ALA A 10 22.30 -5.37 -19.11
C ALA A 10 23.09 -4.14 -18.60
N CYS A 11 23.96 -4.31 -17.60
CA CYS A 11 24.77 -3.21 -17.06
C CYS A 11 25.99 -2.82 -17.91
N LYS A 12 26.38 -3.62 -18.90
CA LYS A 12 27.47 -3.27 -19.84
C LYS A 12 26.99 -2.60 -21.13
N ALA A 13 25.68 -2.58 -21.39
CA ALA A 13 25.09 -2.06 -22.64
C ALA A 13 24.59 -0.60 -22.54
N LEU A 14 24.48 -0.02 -21.34
CA LEU A 14 23.97 1.34 -21.11
C LEU A 14 25.12 2.33 -20.84
N GLY A 15 26.01 2.49 -21.81
CA GLY A 15 27.06 3.50 -21.79
C GLY A 15 26.56 4.85 -22.31
N SER A 16 25.85 5.62 -21.48
CA SER A 16 25.70 7.06 -21.70
C SER A 16 25.89 7.84 -20.39
N MET A 17 26.66 8.93 -20.47
CA MET A 17 27.22 9.65 -19.32
C MET A 17 26.20 10.41 -18.45
N HIS A 18 24.91 10.39 -18.79
CA HIS A 18 23.88 11.12 -18.03
C HIS A 18 23.30 10.34 -16.84
N ALA A 19 23.22 9.00 -16.92
CA ALA A 19 22.71 8.18 -15.81
C ALA A 19 23.69 8.07 -14.62
N CYS A 20 24.97 8.36 -14.82
CA CYS A 20 26.00 8.28 -13.77
C CYS A 20 26.00 9.47 -12.78
N ARG A 21 25.27 10.56 -13.07
CA ARG A 21 25.28 11.76 -12.20
C ARG A 21 24.31 11.66 -11.02
N GLU A 22 23.27 10.83 -11.10
CA GLU A 22 22.33 10.64 -9.98
C GLU A 22 22.77 9.55 -8.98
N ILE A 23 23.59 8.59 -9.40
CA ILE A 23 24.03 7.48 -8.52
C ILE A 23 25.13 7.93 -7.53
N LYS A 24 25.90 8.99 -7.83
CA LYS A 24 26.94 9.50 -6.91
C LYS A 24 26.38 10.20 -5.67
N ASN A 25 25.12 10.65 -5.67
CA ASN A 25 24.53 11.34 -4.51
C ASN A 25 23.85 10.41 -3.48
N LYS A 26 23.77 9.09 -3.72
CA LYS A 26 23.13 8.12 -2.81
C LYS A 26 24.09 7.25 -1.99
N LYS A 27 25.41 7.51 -2.02
CA LYS A 27 26.42 6.73 -1.26
C LYS A 27 26.62 7.15 0.20
N GLN A 28 25.73 7.95 0.81
CA GLN A 28 25.93 8.50 2.16
C GLN A 28 24.93 8.06 3.24
N ASN A 29 24.15 6.98 3.07
CA ASN A 29 23.38 6.41 4.20
C ASN A 29 23.18 4.88 4.04
N PRO A 30 23.80 4.03 4.90
CA PRO A 30 23.57 2.59 4.90
C PRO A 30 22.58 2.23 6.02
N GLY A 31 21.32 1.98 5.66
CA GLY A 31 20.31 1.53 6.61
C GLY A 31 18.91 1.69 6.05
N LEU A 32 18.51 0.75 5.19
CA LEU A 32 17.14 0.39 4.78
C LEU A 32 17.31 -0.66 3.66
N ILE A 33 17.29 -1.92 4.06
CA ILE A 33 17.25 -3.08 3.16
C ILE A 33 15.93 -3.78 3.48
N ASP A 34 14.92 -3.53 2.64
CA ASP A 34 13.96 -4.51 2.12
C ASP A 34 12.90 -3.74 1.33
N ASP A 35 13.22 -3.46 0.06
CA ASP A 35 12.25 -3.29 -1.02
C ASP A 35 13.00 -3.05 -2.34
N CYS A 36 13.02 -4.07 -3.20
CA CYS A 36 13.53 -3.97 -4.57
C CYS A 36 12.40 -4.20 -5.59
N GLN A 37 11.23 -3.59 -5.35
CA GLN A 37 10.12 -3.55 -6.32
C GLN A 37 9.62 -2.15 -6.69
N SER A 38 10.30 -1.08 -6.28
CA SER A 38 9.90 0.29 -6.65
C SER A 38 11.09 1.13 -7.12
N ILE A 39 11.62 0.80 -8.30
CA ILE A 39 12.35 1.78 -9.13
C ILE A 39 11.74 1.70 -10.53
N ASP A 40 10.76 2.56 -10.73
CA ASP A 40 10.05 2.77 -11.97
C ASP A 40 11.01 3.41 -12.99
N PHE A 41 11.66 2.57 -13.81
CA PHE A 41 12.32 3.04 -15.03
C PHE A 41 11.25 3.19 -16.11
N GLN A 42 10.96 4.43 -16.50
CA GLN A 42 10.17 4.77 -17.69
C GLN A 42 10.90 4.39 -19.01
N ILE A 43 11.29 3.13 -19.17
CA ILE A 43 11.77 2.57 -20.43
C ILE A 43 11.20 1.16 -20.53
N GLY A 44 9.99 1.07 -21.07
CA GLY A 44 9.24 -0.16 -21.21
C GLY A 44 9.87 -1.09 -22.24
N PHE A 45 10.52 -2.16 -21.78
CA PHE A 45 10.73 -3.39 -22.55
C PHE A 45 10.34 -4.57 -21.68
N GLY A 46 9.08 -4.99 -21.77
CA GLY A 46 8.62 -6.27 -21.25
C GLY A 46 8.84 -7.35 -22.31
N PHE A 47 9.91 -8.13 -22.21
CA PHE A 47 9.97 -9.43 -22.86
C PHE A 47 9.16 -10.43 -22.03
N MET A 48 7.98 -10.83 -22.51
CA MET A 48 7.29 -12.03 -22.03
C MET A 48 7.25 -13.08 -23.14
N CYS A 49 7.84 -14.22 -22.85
CA CYS A 49 7.72 -15.44 -23.64
C CYS A 49 6.35 -16.09 -23.36
N PHE A 50 5.59 -16.42 -24.40
CA PHE A 50 4.57 -17.46 -24.34
C PHE A 50 4.63 -18.37 -25.58
N PRO A 51 4.34 -19.68 -25.45
CA PRO A 51 4.67 -20.69 -26.44
C PRO A 51 3.56 -20.88 -27.49
N ASN A 52 3.98 -21.33 -28.67
CA ASN A 52 3.20 -21.93 -29.77
C ASN A 52 2.37 -21.00 -30.68
N PHE A 53 2.98 -20.56 -31.78
CA PHE A 53 2.33 -20.48 -33.11
C PHE A 53 3.32 -20.87 -34.23
N PRO A 54 2.84 -21.38 -35.39
CA PRO A 54 3.61 -22.19 -36.32
C PRO A 54 4.49 -21.38 -37.28
N LYS A 55 5.55 -22.06 -37.73
CA LYS A 55 6.64 -21.60 -38.60
C LYS A 55 6.17 -21.07 -39.97
N ALA A 56 6.13 -19.76 -40.10
CA ALA A 56 6.46 -18.98 -41.30
C ALA A 56 6.73 -17.54 -40.81
N TRP A 57 7.50 -16.72 -41.52
CA TRP A 57 8.07 -15.44 -41.04
C TRP A 57 9.41 -15.58 -40.29
N LEU A 58 10.33 -16.34 -40.89
CA LEU A 58 11.76 -16.18 -40.70
C LEU A 58 12.35 -15.54 -41.97
N SER A 59 12.33 -14.21 -42.04
CA SER A 59 13.26 -13.44 -42.89
C SER A 59 13.24 -11.96 -42.48
N LEU A 60 13.75 -11.69 -41.28
CA LEU A 60 14.36 -10.40 -40.99
C LEU A 60 15.58 -10.72 -40.13
N THR A 61 16.74 -10.84 -40.77
CA THR A 61 18.02 -10.93 -40.09
C THR A 61 18.25 -9.62 -39.33
N LEU A 62 17.86 -9.60 -38.05
CA LEU A 62 18.42 -8.69 -37.06
C LEU A 62 19.90 -9.05 -36.90
N MET A 63 20.76 -8.44 -37.71
CA MET A 63 22.18 -8.33 -37.36
C MET A 63 22.26 -7.36 -36.18
N LEU A 64 22.27 -7.89 -34.96
CA LEU A 64 22.83 -7.18 -33.81
C LEU A 64 24.30 -6.89 -34.14
N PRO A 65 24.75 -5.63 -34.15
CA PRO A 65 26.18 -5.35 -34.04
C PRO A 65 26.61 -5.77 -32.65
N ILE A 66 27.37 -6.86 -32.57
CA ILE A 66 28.15 -7.19 -31.38
C ILE A 66 29.17 -6.07 -31.22
N MET A 67 28.97 -5.23 -30.20
CA MET A 67 29.94 -4.22 -29.77
C MET A 67 31.27 -4.90 -29.44
N MET A 68 32.24 -4.76 -30.35
CA MET A 68 33.64 -5.05 -30.08
C MET A 68 34.46 -3.77 -30.17
N SER A 69 35.05 -3.43 -29.02
CA SER A 69 36.22 -2.58 -28.81
C SER A 69 36.05 -1.07 -29.04
N SER A 70 36.65 -0.34 -28.11
CA SER A 70 36.81 1.11 -28.05
C SER A 70 37.57 1.66 -29.26
N ALA A 71 36.87 1.85 -30.38
CA ALA A 71 37.30 2.78 -31.41
C ALA A 71 36.95 4.21 -30.97
N SER A 72 37.88 5.13 -31.10
CA SER A 72 37.63 6.56 -30.92
C SER A 72 36.56 7.03 -31.89
N ALA A 73 35.49 7.64 -31.39
CA ALA A 73 34.40 8.18 -32.21
C ALA A 73 34.96 9.17 -33.25
N LEU A 74 34.61 8.96 -34.52
CA LEU A 74 35.05 9.80 -35.62
C LEU A 74 34.07 10.96 -35.80
N THR A 75 34.55 12.10 -36.29
CA THR A 75 33.71 13.29 -36.52
C THR A 75 33.87 13.83 -37.93
N PHE A 76 32.77 14.27 -38.53
CA PHE A 76 32.74 14.96 -39.82
C PHE A 76 31.80 16.15 -39.73
N GLY A 77 32.36 17.36 -39.72
CA GLY A 77 31.61 18.57 -39.37
C GLY A 77 31.01 18.43 -37.97
N LYS A 78 29.68 18.45 -37.90
CA LYS A 78 28.90 18.29 -36.64
C LYS A 78 28.47 16.85 -36.38
N PHE A 79 28.68 15.92 -37.29
CA PHE A 79 28.24 14.53 -37.12
C PHE A 79 29.31 13.70 -36.44
N THR A 80 28.91 12.91 -35.45
CA THR A 80 29.72 11.82 -34.90
C THR A 80 29.32 10.52 -35.59
N TYR A 81 30.30 9.73 -36.04
CA TYR A 81 30.05 8.55 -36.84
C TYR A 81 31.02 7.40 -36.55
N GLU A 82 30.64 6.21 -37.03
CA GLU A 82 31.49 5.02 -37.05
C GLU A 82 31.52 4.40 -38.46
N VAL A 83 32.61 3.71 -38.78
CA VAL A 83 32.76 2.97 -40.05
C VAL A 83 32.38 1.51 -39.83
N PHE A 84 31.27 1.09 -40.44
CA PHE A 84 30.78 -0.28 -40.42
C PHE A 84 31.42 -1.12 -41.53
N ASN A 85 31.98 -2.28 -41.18
CA ASN A 85 32.64 -3.23 -42.09
C ASN A 85 33.71 -2.60 -43.02
N GLY A 86 34.30 -1.47 -42.64
CA GLY A 86 35.36 -0.79 -43.39
C GLY A 86 34.91 -0.08 -44.68
N ASN A 87 33.62 -0.07 -45.01
CA ASN A 87 33.13 0.45 -46.30
C ASN A 87 31.80 1.22 -46.24
N LYS A 88 31.26 1.45 -45.04
CA LYS A 88 29.97 2.12 -44.81
C LYS A 88 30.06 3.01 -43.59
N VAL A 89 29.30 4.09 -43.56
CA VAL A 89 29.24 5.01 -42.42
C VAL A 89 27.88 4.90 -41.71
N SER A 90 27.94 4.91 -40.38
CA SER A 90 26.80 4.99 -39.48
C SER A 90 26.86 6.29 -38.66
N ILE A 91 25.83 7.11 -38.72
CA ILE A 91 25.71 8.29 -37.84
C ILE A 91 25.28 7.82 -36.45
N THR A 92 26.02 8.28 -35.43
CA THR A 92 25.87 7.84 -34.04
C THR A 92 25.42 8.97 -33.09
N ASP A 93 25.73 10.22 -33.41
CA ASP A 93 25.39 11.37 -32.56
C ASP A 93 25.43 12.68 -33.37
N TYR A 94 24.66 13.67 -32.89
CA TYR A 94 24.57 15.02 -33.41
C TYR A 94 24.35 16.00 -32.24
N PRO A 95 25.05 17.15 -32.17
CA PRO A 95 25.00 18.00 -30.99
C PRO A 95 23.60 18.59 -30.72
N THR A 96 23.12 18.41 -29.49
CA THR A 96 21.78 18.89 -29.06
C THR A 96 21.64 20.42 -29.01
N THR A 97 22.76 21.15 -29.05
CA THR A 97 22.77 22.62 -29.09
C THR A 97 22.44 23.20 -30.46
N GLU A 98 22.40 22.37 -31.48
CA GLU A 98 22.18 22.80 -32.86
C GLU A 98 20.71 23.11 -33.15
N THR A 99 20.51 24.04 -34.08
CA THR A 99 19.18 24.54 -34.43
C THR A 99 19.01 24.67 -35.95
N GLY A 100 17.78 24.62 -36.44
CA GLY A 100 17.46 24.81 -37.85
C GLY A 100 17.45 23.53 -38.68
N SER A 101 17.76 23.62 -39.97
CA SER A 101 17.72 22.48 -40.90
C SER A 101 19.06 21.75 -40.97
N VAL A 102 19.02 20.42 -41.09
CA VAL A 102 20.20 19.58 -41.25
C VAL A 102 20.11 18.74 -42.53
N ASP A 103 21.17 18.82 -43.33
CA ASP A 103 21.39 17.91 -44.46
C ASP A 103 22.41 16.84 -44.04
N ILE A 104 21.99 15.58 -43.96
CA ILE A 104 22.93 14.47 -43.74
C ILE A 104 23.71 14.26 -45.03
N PRO A 105 25.06 14.23 -45.00
CA PRO A 105 25.86 14.06 -46.20
C PRO A 105 25.66 12.65 -46.79
N ASN A 106 25.69 12.53 -48.12
CA ASN A 106 25.57 11.24 -48.79
C ASN A 106 26.79 10.33 -48.57
N GLU A 107 27.94 10.95 -48.33
CA GLU A 107 29.22 10.30 -48.05
C GLU A 107 29.99 11.09 -46.98
N ILE A 108 30.72 10.37 -46.13
CA ILE A 108 31.69 10.92 -45.19
C ILE A 108 33.03 10.25 -45.49
N ASP A 109 34.06 11.07 -45.73
CA ASP A 109 35.41 10.61 -46.07
C ASP A 109 35.46 9.60 -47.24
N GLY A 110 34.60 9.81 -48.25
CA GLY A 110 34.49 8.96 -49.44
C GLY A 110 33.76 7.62 -49.20
N LEU A 111 33.19 7.42 -48.02
CA LEU A 111 32.38 6.25 -47.69
C LEU A 111 30.89 6.62 -47.61
N PRO A 112 29.97 5.79 -48.15
CA PRO A 112 28.54 6.08 -48.15
C PRO A 112 27.95 6.06 -46.73
N VAL A 113 27.16 7.09 -46.41
CA VAL A 113 26.35 7.12 -45.18
C VAL A 113 25.14 6.22 -45.38
N THR A 114 25.08 5.12 -44.63
CA THR A 114 24.11 4.03 -44.86
C THR A 114 23.20 3.76 -43.66
N PHE A 115 23.62 4.14 -42.46
CA PHE A 115 22.87 3.92 -41.22
C PHE A 115 22.73 5.22 -40.42
N ILE A 116 21.54 5.41 -39.84
CA ILE A 116 21.30 6.38 -38.78
C ILE A 116 20.92 5.58 -37.54
N LEU A 117 21.79 5.56 -36.54
CA LEU A 117 21.67 4.67 -35.39
C LEU A 117 20.76 5.23 -34.30
N LEU A 118 20.52 4.39 -33.30
CA LEU A 118 19.77 4.72 -32.09
C LEU A 118 20.35 5.99 -31.44
N GLY A 119 19.51 6.99 -31.22
CA GLY A 119 19.88 8.23 -30.55
C GLY A 119 20.78 9.17 -31.35
N ALA A 120 20.95 8.94 -32.66
CA ALA A 120 21.82 9.78 -33.50
C ALA A 120 21.46 11.28 -33.49
N PHE A 121 20.19 11.63 -33.23
CA PHE A 121 19.70 12.99 -33.06
C PHE A 121 18.86 13.13 -31.79
N ASP A 122 19.10 12.30 -30.77
CA ASP A 122 18.33 12.34 -29.51
C ASP A 122 18.35 13.74 -28.90
N ASP A 123 17.19 14.22 -28.44
CA ASP A 123 17.04 15.53 -27.77
C ASP A 123 17.61 16.72 -28.56
N CYS A 124 17.68 16.63 -29.89
CA CYS A 124 17.98 17.75 -30.77
C CYS A 124 16.78 18.72 -30.88
N ILE A 125 16.44 19.37 -29.76
CA ILE A 125 15.21 20.16 -29.57
C ILE A 125 15.08 21.34 -30.52
N GLY A 126 16.19 21.89 -31.03
CA GLY A 126 16.21 23.04 -31.93
C GLY A 126 16.16 22.69 -33.42
N LEU A 127 16.25 21.40 -33.76
CA LEU A 127 16.24 20.93 -35.15
C LEU A 127 14.83 21.12 -35.74
N THR A 128 14.71 21.83 -36.86
CA THR A 128 13.41 22.14 -37.49
C THR A 128 13.10 21.25 -38.69
N SER A 129 14.13 20.80 -39.41
CA SER A 129 14.00 19.88 -40.53
C SER A 129 15.26 19.04 -40.73
N ILE A 130 15.11 17.84 -41.28
CA ILE A 130 16.25 16.98 -41.64
C ILE A 130 16.06 16.34 -43.01
N ASN A 131 17.13 16.30 -43.80
CA ASN A 131 17.13 15.68 -45.12
C ASN A 131 17.94 14.38 -45.11
N ILE A 132 17.31 13.28 -45.52
CA ILE A 132 17.90 11.94 -45.59
C ILE A 132 18.46 11.70 -47.01
N PRO A 133 19.77 11.41 -47.16
CA PRO A 133 20.40 11.24 -48.46
C PRO A 133 20.14 9.85 -49.05
N SER A 134 20.47 9.68 -50.33
CA SER A 134 20.08 8.51 -51.12
C SER A 134 20.74 7.19 -50.69
N ASN A 135 21.93 7.25 -50.09
CA ASN A 135 22.66 6.08 -49.61
C ASN A 135 22.11 5.48 -48.30
N VAL A 136 21.22 6.17 -47.57
CA VAL A 136 20.70 5.67 -46.29
C VAL A 136 19.80 4.46 -46.52
N THR A 137 20.18 3.34 -45.92
CA THR A 137 19.47 2.06 -46.04
C THR A 137 18.72 1.68 -44.78
N SER A 138 19.12 2.19 -43.61
CA SER A 138 18.52 1.87 -42.32
C SER A 138 18.49 3.08 -41.40
N ILE A 139 17.33 3.31 -40.76
CA ILE A 139 17.13 4.36 -39.77
C ILE A 139 16.53 3.69 -38.53
N ASN A 140 17.16 3.88 -37.38
CA ASN A 140 16.61 3.39 -36.12
C ASN A 140 15.32 4.14 -35.74
N SER A 141 14.31 3.45 -35.20
CA SER A 141 13.01 4.06 -34.86
C SER A 141 13.11 5.17 -33.81
N LEU A 142 14.17 5.19 -33.02
CA LEU A 142 14.45 6.20 -32.00
C LEU A 142 15.60 7.14 -32.40
N ALA A 143 15.96 7.22 -33.68
CA ALA A 143 17.02 8.12 -34.16
C ALA A 143 16.70 9.60 -33.91
N PHE A 144 15.41 9.97 -33.91
CA PHE A 144 14.91 11.35 -33.80
C PHE A 144 14.05 11.59 -32.55
N ARG A 145 14.29 10.83 -31.48
CA ARG A 145 13.52 10.97 -30.24
C ARG A 145 13.84 12.30 -29.57
N GLY A 146 12.83 12.99 -29.07
CA GLY A 146 13.01 14.27 -28.35
C GLY A 146 13.32 15.47 -29.26
N CYS A 147 13.31 15.31 -30.59
CA CYS A 147 13.44 16.41 -31.55
C CYS A 147 12.14 17.24 -31.63
N THR A 148 11.77 17.90 -30.54
CA THR A 148 10.44 18.53 -30.35
C THR A 148 10.10 19.66 -31.33
N SER A 149 11.09 20.31 -31.95
CA SER A 149 10.87 21.33 -33.00
C SER A 149 10.90 20.76 -34.43
N LEU A 150 11.23 19.48 -34.60
CA LEU A 150 11.38 18.87 -35.93
C LEU A 150 10.00 18.81 -36.58
N SER A 151 9.83 19.53 -37.67
CA SER A 151 8.54 19.67 -38.39
C SER A 151 8.52 18.91 -39.71
N ALA A 152 9.68 18.57 -40.27
CA ALA A 152 9.80 17.86 -41.53
C ALA A 152 11.05 16.95 -41.59
N ILE A 153 10.85 15.71 -42.00
CA ILE A 153 11.90 14.79 -42.48
C ILE A 153 11.72 14.67 -43.99
N THR A 154 12.67 15.15 -44.78
CA THR A 154 12.69 15.01 -46.25
C THR A 154 13.63 13.89 -46.65
N VAL A 155 13.42 13.32 -47.85
CA VAL A 155 14.23 12.22 -48.37
C VAL A 155 14.62 12.55 -49.80
N ASP A 156 15.89 12.36 -50.12
CA ASP A 156 16.43 12.51 -51.47
C ASP A 156 15.66 11.63 -52.48
N ALA A 157 15.37 12.18 -53.67
CA ALA A 157 14.58 11.48 -54.69
C ALA A 157 15.23 10.14 -55.14
N GLY A 158 16.56 10.05 -55.11
CA GLY A 158 17.34 8.88 -55.43
C GLY A 158 17.41 7.83 -54.31
N ALA A 159 16.86 8.10 -53.13
CA ALA A 159 16.86 7.12 -52.04
C ALA A 159 16.08 5.86 -52.42
N VAL A 160 16.68 4.70 -52.16
CA VAL A 160 16.13 3.39 -52.56
C VAL A 160 15.17 2.79 -51.53
N ASN A 161 15.36 3.11 -50.24
CA ASN A 161 14.62 2.47 -49.14
C ASN A 161 13.55 3.35 -48.50
N TYR A 162 13.64 4.67 -48.66
CA TYR A 162 12.78 5.63 -47.98
C TYR A 162 12.12 6.60 -48.94
N SER A 163 11.03 7.20 -48.49
CA SER A 163 10.39 8.34 -49.13
C SER A 163 9.81 9.27 -48.06
N SER A 164 9.50 10.51 -48.46
CA SER A 164 8.82 11.45 -47.58
C SER A 164 7.58 12.01 -48.27
N VAL A 165 6.50 12.12 -47.50
CA VAL A 165 5.25 12.75 -47.92
C VAL A 165 4.84 13.72 -46.83
N ASP A 166 4.68 15.01 -47.18
CA ASP A 166 4.35 16.08 -46.23
C ASP A 166 5.30 16.14 -45.01
N GLY A 167 6.59 15.89 -45.24
CA GLY A 167 7.61 15.90 -44.18
C GLY A 167 7.56 14.70 -43.23
N VAL A 168 6.75 13.68 -43.51
CA VAL A 168 6.68 12.43 -42.74
C VAL A 168 7.51 11.36 -43.45
N LEU A 169 8.27 10.56 -42.68
CA LEU A 169 9.14 9.52 -43.20
C LEU A 169 8.39 8.20 -43.39
N TYR A 170 8.53 7.62 -44.57
CA TYR A 170 7.96 6.32 -44.96
C TYR A 170 9.03 5.41 -45.56
N ASN A 171 8.73 4.13 -45.68
CA ASN A 171 9.48 3.26 -46.60
C ASN A 171 9.25 3.70 -48.07
N LYS A 172 10.05 3.19 -49.01
CA LYS A 172 10.00 3.64 -50.41
C LYS A 172 8.64 3.45 -51.08
N THR A 173 7.94 2.37 -50.73
CA THR A 173 6.62 2.02 -51.27
C THR A 173 5.46 2.71 -50.53
N GLN A 174 5.75 3.48 -49.47
CA GLN A 174 4.77 4.15 -48.61
C GLN A 174 3.76 3.19 -47.96
N THR A 175 4.18 1.96 -47.71
CA THR A 175 3.41 0.93 -47.02
C THR A 175 3.65 0.93 -45.50
N ASP A 176 4.80 1.47 -45.08
CA ASP A 176 5.15 1.67 -43.66
C ASP A 176 5.34 3.17 -43.38
N LEU A 177 4.59 3.69 -42.42
CA LEU A 177 4.86 5.00 -41.81
C LEU A 177 5.88 4.79 -40.70
N ILE A 178 7.07 5.37 -40.88
CA ILE A 178 8.24 5.09 -40.04
C ILE A 178 8.37 6.12 -38.92
N LYS A 179 8.32 7.43 -39.25
CA LYS A 179 8.41 8.50 -38.26
C LYS A 179 7.72 9.76 -38.76
N CYS A 180 6.79 10.25 -37.94
CA CYS A 180 6.28 11.60 -37.97
C CYS A 180 7.20 12.50 -37.12
N PRO A 181 7.58 13.68 -37.62
CA PRO A 181 8.31 14.66 -36.82
C PRO A 181 7.51 15.08 -35.57
N GLU A 182 8.18 15.21 -34.41
CA GLU A 182 7.52 15.50 -33.13
C GLU A 182 6.95 16.92 -33.06
N GLY A 183 7.56 17.85 -33.80
CA GLY A 183 7.11 19.23 -33.99
C GLY A 183 6.11 19.42 -35.13
N LYS A 184 5.65 18.35 -35.79
CA LYS A 184 4.61 18.46 -36.82
C LYS A 184 3.28 18.85 -36.15
N ALA A 185 2.75 20.00 -36.54
CA ALA A 185 1.56 20.59 -35.93
C ALA A 185 0.29 20.40 -36.77
N GLY A 186 -0.87 20.41 -36.12
CA GLY A 186 -2.18 20.39 -36.78
C GLY A 186 -2.69 18.99 -37.09
N GLY A 187 -3.46 18.86 -38.18
CA GLY A 187 -4.03 17.59 -38.62
C GLY A 187 -3.13 16.88 -39.64
N LEU A 188 -3.01 15.55 -39.53
CA LEU A 188 -2.33 14.71 -40.53
C LEU A 188 -3.31 13.74 -41.18
N ILE A 189 -3.24 13.62 -42.51
CA ILE A 189 -3.93 12.57 -43.27
C ILE A 189 -2.89 11.56 -43.73
N ILE A 190 -2.99 10.32 -43.23
CA ILE A 190 -2.07 9.24 -43.63
C ILE A 190 -2.47 8.74 -45.02
N PRO A 191 -1.53 8.56 -45.97
CA PRO A 191 -1.84 8.06 -47.32
C PRO A 191 -2.47 6.66 -47.33
N ASN A 192 -3.40 6.41 -48.25
CA ASN A 192 -4.07 5.10 -48.44
C ASN A 192 -3.15 3.95 -48.88
N THR A 193 -1.86 4.23 -49.13
CA THR A 193 -0.84 3.20 -49.37
C THR A 193 -0.34 2.57 -48.08
N VAL A 194 -0.50 3.25 -46.95
CA VAL A 194 0.06 2.82 -45.66
C VAL A 194 -0.73 1.64 -45.14
N THR A 195 -0.01 0.59 -44.78
CA THR A 195 -0.53 -0.66 -44.20
C THR A 195 -0.07 -0.84 -42.76
N ASN A 196 1.07 -0.26 -42.37
CA ASN A 196 1.60 -0.36 -41.01
C ASN A 196 2.05 1.00 -40.50
N ILE A 197 1.67 1.31 -39.25
CA ILE A 197 2.24 2.41 -38.47
C ILE A 197 3.27 1.80 -37.52
N GLN A 198 4.55 2.11 -37.75
CA GLN A 198 5.67 1.48 -37.06
C GLN A 198 5.80 1.92 -35.59
N SER A 199 6.62 1.19 -34.83
CA SER A 199 6.81 1.45 -33.40
C SER A 199 7.37 2.86 -33.17
N GLY A 200 6.73 3.61 -32.29
CA GLY A 200 7.10 4.99 -31.97
C GLY A 200 6.94 6.00 -33.12
N ALA A 201 6.21 5.65 -34.19
CA ALA A 201 6.14 6.50 -35.38
C ALA A 201 5.57 7.90 -35.12
N PHE A 202 4.67 8.07 -34.16
CA PHE A 202 4.15 9.35 -33.68
C PHE A 202 4.52 9.64 -32.23
N GLU A 203 5.50 8.91 -31.66
CA GLU A 203 5.90 9.13 -30.27
C GLU A 203 6.30 10.59 -30.07
N TYR A 204 5.79 11.22 -29.00
CA TYR A 204 5.98 12.64 -28.66
C TYR A 204 5.42 13.68 -29.65
N CYS A 205 4.58 13.29 -30.63
CA CYS A 205 3.87 14.25 -31.50
C CYS A 205 2.78 15.04 -30.73
N SER A 206 3.21 15.91 -29.83
CA SER A 206 2.37 16.70 -28.91
C SER A 206 1.63 17.84 -29.61
N GLN A 207 2.07 18.26 -30.79
CA GLN A 207 1.46 19.35 -31.56
C GLN A 207 0.41 18.86 -32.59
N LEU A 208 0.30 17.54 -32.80
CA LEU A 208 -0.76 16.97 -33.63
C LEU A 208 -2.08 16.98 -32.87
N THR A 209 -3.11 17.56 -33.50
CA THR A 209 -4.46 17.66 -32.91
C THR A 209 -5.42 16.59 -33.43
N SER A 210 -5.15 16.06 -34.63
CA SER A 210 -5.92 15.00 -35.28
C SER A 210 -5.07 14.19 -36.24
N VAL A 211 -5.36 12.89 -36.37
CA VAL A 211 -4.74 12.00 -37.36
C VAL A 211 -5.84 11.18 -38.04
N THR A 212 -5.91 11.24 -39.36
CA THR A 212 -6.83 10.42 -40.17
C THR A 212 -6.08 9.15 -40.60
N ILE A 213 -6.46 8.02 -40.01
CA ILE A 213 -5.92 6.70 -40.34
C ILE A 213 -6.80 6.07 -41.43
N PRO A 214 -6.26 5.72 -42.61
CA PRO A 214 -7.04 5.14 -43.69
C PRO A 214 -7.34 3.65 -43.47
N ASN A 215 -8.39 3.14 -44.14
CA ASN A 215 -8.80 1.72 -44.09
C ASN A 215 -7.78 0.75 -44.73
N SER A 216 -6.66 1.23 -45.25
CA SER A 216 -5.53 0.41 -45.69
C SER A 216 -4.66 -0.05 -44.53
N VAL A 217 -4.72 0.62 -43.37
CA VAL A 217 -3.89 0.29 -42.20
C VAL A 217 -4.39 -0.98 -41.54
N ILE A 218 -3.48 -1.94 -41.38
CA ILE A 218 -3.70 -3.25 -40.76
C ILE A 218 -3.06 -3.30 -39.37
N SER A 219 -1.92 -2.64 -39.16
CA SER A 219 -1.20 -2.68 -37.88
C SER A 219 -0.79 -1.31 -37.34
N ILE A 220 -0.95 -1.14 -36.03
CA ILE A 220 -0.42 -0.04 -35.23
C ILE A 220 0.48 -0.64 -34.16
N ARG A 221 1.78 -0.41 -34.31
CA ARG A 221 2.83 -1.06 -33.51
C ARG A 221 3.05 -0.39 -32.16
N SER A 222 3.92 -1.00 -31.37
CA SER A 222 4.19 -0.62 -29.98
C SER A 222 4.52 0.87 -29.84
N GLY A 223 3.81 1.56 -28.94
CA GLY A 223 4.05 2.97 -28.66
C GLY A 223 3.81 3.93 -29.84
N ALA A 224 3.16 3.49 -30.92
CA ALA A 224 3.04 4.27 -32.15
C ALA A 224 2.55 5.72 -31.92
N PHE A 225 1.56 5.95 -31.07
CA PHE A 225 1.04 7.28 -30.70
C PHE A 225 1.32 7.65 -29.24
N SER A 226 2.30 7.00 -28.61
CA SER A 226 2.63 7.27 -27.22
C SER A 226 2.98 8.74 -27.02
N ARG A 227 2.39 9.39 -26.02
CA ARG A 227 2.59 10.81 -25.69
C ARG A 227 2.22 11.79 -26.82
N CYS A 228 1.31 11.42 -27.73
CA CYS A 228 0.61 12.41 -28.57
C CYS A 228 -0.38 13.23 -27.74
N SER A 229 0.13 14.10 -26.86
CA SER A 229 -0.66 14.80 -25.85
C SER A 229 -1.61 15.85 -26.41
N GLY A 230 -1.44 16.29 -27.66
CA GLY A 230 -2.37 17.20 -28.36
C GLY A 230 -3.53 16.49 -29.07
N LEU A 231 -3.49 15.16 -29.21
CA LEU A 231 -4.48 14.41 -29.98
C LEU A 231 -5.81 14.35 -29.22
N THR A 232 -6.85 14.99 -29.77
CA THR A 232 -8.15 15.13 -29.10
C THR A 232 -9.15 14.04 -29.44
N SER A 233 -9.08 13.52 -30.66
CA SER A 233 -9.94 12.44 -31.16
C SER A 233 -9.15 11.54 -32.11
N LEU A 234 -9.48 10.27 -32.10
CA LEU A 234 -8.91 9.27 -32.98
C LEU A 234 -9.94 8.20 -33.31
N THR A 235 -10.11 7.92 -34.60
CA THR A 235 -10.88 6.75 -35.06
C THR A 235 -9.89 5.72 -35.58
N ILE A 236 -9.87 4.54 -34.95
CA ILE A 236 -9.09 3.40 -35.43
C ILE A 236 -9.98 2.66 -36.44
N PRO A 237 -9.57 2.51 -37.71
CA PRO A 237 -10.42 1.90 -38.72
C PRO A 237 -10.59 0.39 -38.50
N ASP A 238 -11.72 -0.16 -38.96
CA ASP A 238 -12.05 -1.59 -38.81
C ASP A 238 -11.05 -2.55 -39.47
N SER A 239 -10.23 -2.05 -40.40
CA SER A 239 -9.14 -2.78 -41.03
C SER A 239 -7.98 -3.10 -40.08
N VAL A 240 -7.84 -2.38 -38.97
CA VAL A 240 -6.76 -2.60 -38.00
C VAL A 240 -7.05 -3.88 -37.24
N THR A 241 -6.18 -4.87 -37.37
CA THR A 241 -6.27 -6.16 -36.65
C THR A 241 -5.16 -6.33 -35.62
N ILE A 242 -4.15 -5.47 -35.63
CA ILE A 242 -2.99 -5.53 -34.74
C ILE A 242 -2.83 -4.18 -34.03
N LEU A 243 -3.07 -4.18 -32.72
CA LEU A 243 -2.72 -3.11 -31.79
C LEU A 243 -1.71 -3.65 -30.79
N GLU A 244 -0.55 -3.02 -30.70
CA GLU A 244 0.52 -3.45 -29.78
C GLU A 244 0.58 -2.59 -28.52
N THR A 245 1.37 -3.07 -27.55
CA THR A 245 1.57 -2.47 -26.23
C THR A 245 1.78 -0.97 -26.31
N ASN A 246 1.12 -0.24 -25.41
CA ASN A 246 1.26 1.21 -25.24
C ASN A 246 0.94 2.06 -26.48
N ALA A 247 0.24 1.55 -27.50
CA ALA A 247 0.07 2.27 -28.77
C ALA A 247 -0.52 3.70 -28.60
N PHE A 248 -1.37 3.95 -27.60
CA PHE A 248 -1.95 5.27 -27.31
C PHE A 248 -1.70 5.75 -25.87
N THR A 249 -0.67 5.24 -25.20
CA THR A 249 -0.36 5.65 -23.82
C THR A 249 -0.05 7.15 -23.75
N ASN A 250 -0.54 7.84 -22.73
CA ASN A 250 -0.33 9.27 -22.50
C ASN A 250 -0.78 10.18 -23.66
N CYS A 251 -1.74 9.74 -24.49
CA CYS A 251 -2.53 10.67 -25.32
C CYS A 251 -3.50 11.45 -24.41
N SER A 252 -2.96 12.35 -23.59
CA SER A 252 -3.65 12.96 -22.45
C SER A 252 -4.88 13.80 -22.83
N SER A 253 -4.93 14.34 -24.05
CA SER A 253 -6.09 15.09 -24.54
C SER A 253 -7.13 14.23 -25.26
N LEU A 254 -6.92 12.92 -25.40
CA LEU A 254 -7.82 12.04 -26.14
C LEU A 254 -9.13 11.89 -25.36
N ILE A 255 -10.23 12.39 -25.93
CA ILE A 255 -11.54 12.43 -25.25
C ILE A 255 -12.34 11.15 -25.45
N SER A 256 -12.23 10.55 -26.64
CA SER A 256 -12.98 9.37 -27.04
C SER A 256 -12.19 8.52 -28.03
N VAL A 257 -12.38 7.20 -27.95
CA VAL A 257 -11.84 6.23 -28.90
C VAL A 257 -12.86 5.14 -29.21
N THR A 258 -12.91 4.71 -30.46
CA THR A 258 -13.64 3.51 -30.88
C THR A 258 -12.63 2.43 -31.21
N ILE A 259 -12.73 1.28 -30.52
CA ILE A 259 -11.86 0.12 -30.74
C ILE A 259 -12.50 -0.76 -31.83
N PRO A 260 -11.75 -1.18 -32.87
CA PRO A 260 -12.27 -2.01 -33.96
C PRO A 260 -12.81 -3.36 -33.50
N SER A 261 -13.86 -3.84 -34.16
CA SER A 261 -14.51 -5.13 -33.84
C SER A 261 -13.65 -6.37 -34.11
N SER A 262 -12.53 -6.22 -34.81
CA SER A 262 -11.51 -7.24 -35.03
C SER A 262 -10.63 -7.49 -33.81
N ILE A 263 -10.59 -6.55 -32.85
CA ILE A 263 -9.69 -6.62 -31.69
C ILE A 263 -10.27 -7.56 -30.64
N THR A 264 -9.47 -8.55 -30.24
CA THR A 264 -9.83 -9.54 -29.22
C THR A 264 -9.22 -9.25 -27.84
N THR A 265 -8.21 -8.38 -27.79
CA THR A 265 -7.50 -8.04 -26.54
C THR A 265 -7.23 -6.54 -26.51
N ILE A 266 -7.65 -5.89 -25.43
CA ILE A 266 -7.16 -4.55 -25.09
C ILE A 266 -5.80 -4.74 -24.45
N ILE A 267 -4.74 -4.63 -25.23
CA ILE A 267 -3.39 -4.96 -24.78
C ILE A 267 -2.88 -4.02 -23.68
N SER A 268 -1.81 -4.43 -22.99
CA SER A 268 -1.22 -3.69 -21.89
C SER A 268 -0.92 -2.23 -22.25
N GLY A 269 -1.36 -1.33 -21.36
CA GLY A 269 -1.14 0.11 -21.46
C GLY A 269 -1.77 0.82 -22.65
N LEU A 270 -2.63 0.15 -23.44
CA LEU A 270 -3.13 0.67 -24.72
C LEU A 270 -3.61 2.13 -24.64
N PHE A 271 -4.38 2.48 -23.61
CA PHE A 271 -4.88 3.84 -23.33
C PHE A 271 -4.42 4.39 -21.97
N GLY A 272 -3.39 3.79 -21.37
CA GLY A 272 -2.90 4.22 -20.06
C GLY A 272 -2.43 5.69 -20.09
N GLY A 273 -2.86 6.53 -19.16
CA GLY A 273 -2.52 7.96 -19.11
C GLY A 273 -3.31 8.84 -20.07
N CYS A 274 -4.34 8.32 -20.74
CA CYS A 274 -5.32 9.14 -21.46
C CYS A 274 -6.25 9.86 -20.46
N THR A 275 -5.73 10.88 -19.80
CA THR A 275 -6.40 11.55 -18.66
C THR A 275 -7.72 12.24 -19.02
N SER A 276 -7.93 12.65 -20.27
CA SER A 276 -9.18 13.26 -20.76
C SER A 276 -10.20 12.24 -21.30
N LEU A 277 -9.87 10.94 -21.29
CA LEU A 277 -10.72 9.91 -21.88
C LEU A 277 -12.00 9.73 -21.07
N THR A 278 -13.13 10.03 -21.67
CA THR A 278 -14.46 9.96 -21.04
C THR A 278 -15.33 8.83 -21.60
N ASN A 279 -15.12 8.47 -22.87
CA ASN A 279 -15.93 7.51 -23.60
C ASN A 279 -15.05 6.47 -24.31
N VAL A 280 -15.23 5.21 -23.95
CA VAL A 280 -14.56 4.06 -24.59
C VAL A 280 -15.61 3.03 -24.98
N ALA A 281 -15.73 2.77 -26.28
CA ALA A 281 -16.54 1.67 -26.77
C ALA A 281 -15.65 0.42 -26.91
N ILE A 282 -15.82 -0.55 -26.00
CA ILE A 282 -15.16 -1.86 -26.07
C ILE A 282 -16.03 -2.81 -26.90
N PRO A 283 -15.52 -3.41 -27.99
CA PRO A 283 -16.29 -4.32 -28.82
C PRO A 283 -16.47 -5.69 -28.15
N ASN A 284 -17.58 -6.37 -28.47
CA ASN A 284 -17.93 -7.69 -27.92
C ASN A 284 -16.93 -8.81 -28.27
N SER A 285 -16.04 -8.58 -29.23
CA SER A 285 -14.94 -9.47 -29.60
C SER A 285 -13.86 -9.56 -28.52
N VAL A 286 -13.77 -8.58 -27.61
CA VAL A 286 -12.74 -8.53 -26.57
C VAL A 286 -12.97 -9.60 -25.52
N THR A 287 -11.95 -10.41 -25.28
CA THR A 287 -11.90 -11.45 -24.25
C THR A 287 -10.95 -11.10 -23.10
N GLU A 288 -10.05 -10.12 -23.28
CA GLU A 288 -9.04 -9.76 -22.29
C GLU A 288 -8.76 -8.25 -22.26
N ILE A 289 -8.63 -7.70 -21.05
CA ILE A 289 -8.14 -6.35 -20.79
C ILE A 289 -6.79 -6.48 -20.08
N GLY A 290 -5.73 -5.95 -20.70
CA GLY A 290 -4.36 -6.08 -20.24
C GLY A 290 -3.98 -5.13 -19.10
N ARG A 291 -2.76 -5.33 -18.58
CA ARG A 291 -2.20 -4.54 -17.48
C ARG A 291 -2.20 -3.05 -17.83
N TYR A 292 -2.68 -2.20 -16.92
CA TYR A 292 -2.66 -0.74 -17.08
C TYR A 292 -3.41 -0.21 -18.34
N ALA A 293 -4.29 -1.02 -18.96
CA ALA A 293 -4.95 -0.68 -20.22
C ALA A 293 -5.68 0.69 -20.20
N PHE A 294 -6.31 1.02 -19.07
CA PHE A 294 -6.97 2.31 -18.80
C PHE A 294 -6.41 2.99 -17.54
N GLY A 295 -5.22 2.61 -17.09
CA GLY A 295 -4.59 3.20 -15.90
C GLY A 295 -4.38 4.70 -16.10
N ASN A 296 -4.65 5.52 -15.08
CA ASN A 296 -4.65 6.98 -15.09
C ASN A 296 -5.62 7.63 -16.10
N CYS A 297 -6.66 6.93 -16.57
CA CYS A 297 -7.79 7.55 -17.27
C CYS A 297 -8.70 8.29 -16.26
N SER A 298 -8.21 9.38 -15.68
CA SER A 298 -8.83 10.09 -14.55
C SER A 298 -10.14 10.80 -14.87
N SER A 299 -10.49 10.97 -16.16
CA SER A 299 -11.80 11.49 -16.61
C SER A 299 -12.83 10.42 -16.96
N LEU A 300 -12.46 9.14 -16.86
CA LEU A 300 -13.36 8.04 -17.19
C LEU A 300 -14.41 7.89 -16.09
N THR A 301 -15.68 8.21 -16.39
CA THR A 301 -16.76 8.20 -15.39
C THR A 301 -17.48 6.86 -15.30
N SER A 302 -17.51 6.11 -16.41
CA SER A 302 -18.10 4.78 -16.55
C SER A 302 -17.43 4.02 -17.68
N ILE A 303 -17.47 2.70 -17.62
CA ILE A 303 -17.01 1.83 -18.71
C ILE A 303 -17.88 0.57 -18.75
N THR A 304 -18.29 0.17 -19.95
CA THR A 304 -19.02 -1.09 -20.15
C THR A 304 -18.02 -2.14 -20.61
N ILE A 305 -17.78 -3.15 -19.77
CA ILE A 305 -16.95 -4.30 -20.13
C ILE A 305 -17.84 -5.39 -20.73
N PRO A 306 -17.54 -5.90 -21.95
CA PRO A 306 -18.32 -6.96 -22.57
C PRO A 306 -18.35 -8.25 -21.74
N SER A 307 -19.45 -9.00 -21.84
CA SER A 307 -19.63 -10.27 -21.12
C SER A 307 -18.64 -11.37 -21.52
N GLY A 308 -18.02 -11.26 -22.71
CA GLY A 308 -17.02 -12.19 -23.20
C GLY A 308 -15.64 -12.03 -22.56
N VAL A 309 -15.41 -10.98 -21.78
CA VAL A 309 -14.13 -10.75 -21.10
C VAL A 309 -13.96 -11.75 -19.94
N THR A 310 -12.84 -12.46 -19.94
CA THR A 310 -12.49 -13.46 -18.93
C THR A 310 -11.31 -13.04 -18.04
N SER A 311 -10.59 -11.98 -18.41
CA SER A 311 -9.43 -11.49 -17.66
C SER A 311 -9.34 -9.96 -17.71
N ILE A 312 -9.06 -9.38 -16.54
CA ILE A 312 -8.74 -7.96 -16.35
C ILE A 312 -7.40 -7.91 -15.61
N GLY A 313 -6.37 -7.38 -16.28
CA GLY A 313 -5.01 -7.35 -15.78
C GLY A 313 -4.81 -6.36 -14.63
N ALA A 314 -3.70 -6.54 -13.90
CA ALA A 314 -3.31 -5.63 -12.82
C ALA A 314 -3.28 -4.17 -13.29
N LEU A 315 -3.57 -3.24 -12.40
CA LEU A 315 -3.58 -1.80 -12.70
C LEU A 315 -4.54 -1.35 -13.82
N ALA A 316 -5.41 -2.21 -14.36
CA ALA A 316 -6.19 -1.89 -15.56
C ALA A 316 -7.00 -0.59 -15.43
N PHE A 317 -7.49 -0.26 -14.23
CA PHE A 317 -8.21 0.96 -13.90
C PHE A 317 -7.52 1.75 -12.77
N TYR A 318 -6.20 1.60 -12.63
CA TYR A 318 -5.37 2.37 -11.69
C TYR A 318 -5.69 3.86 -11.78
N ASN A 319 -5.99 4.55 -10.67
CA ASN A 319 -6.26 6.00 -10.64
C ASN A 319 -7.31 6.49 -11.66
N CYS A 320 -8.31 5.67 -12.01
CA CYS A 320 -9.52 6.16 -12.67
C CYS A 320 -10.39 6.91 -11.65
N SER A 321 -9.92 8.06 -11.17
CA SER A 321 -10.45 8.75 -9.98
C SER A 321 -11.89 9.25 -10.12
N GLN A 322 -12.40 9.44 -11.33
CA GLN A 322 -13.81 9.80 -11.60
C GLN A 322 -14.70 8.59 -11.93
N LEU A 323 -14.17 7.36 -11.95
CA LEU A 323 -14.97 6.16 -12.24
C LEU A 323 -15.97 5.93 -11.11
N THR A 324 -17.26 6.00 -11.43
CA THR A 324 -18.33 5.97 -10.42
C THR A 324 -18.90 4.58 -10.20
N THR A 325 -18.98 3.79 -11.27
CA THR A 325 -19.55 2.43 -11.27
C THR A 325 -18.81 1.54 -12.26
N ILE A 326 -18.73 0.25 -11.94
CA ILE A 326 -18.23 -0.78 -12.87
C ILE A 326 -18.88 -2.13 -12.59
N ILE A 327 -19.14 -2.89 -13.66
CA ILE A 327 -19.65 -4.26 -13.60
C ILE A 327 -18.55 -5.18 -14.10
N ILE A 328 -18.09 -6.09 -13.23
CA ILE A 328 -17.11 -7.10 -13.61
C ILE A 328 -17.84 -8.26 -14.32
N PRO A 329 -17.42 -8.65 -15.54
CA PRO A 329 -18.06 -9.72 -16.30
C PRO A 329 -17.97 -11.07 -15.62
N SER A 330 -19.00 -11.92 -15.80
CA SER A 330 -19.10 -13.24 -15.15
C SER A 330 -17.99 -14.23 -15.51
N GLY A 331 -17.27 -14.00 -16.60
CA GLY A 331 -16.12 -14.82 -17.01
C GLY A 331 -14.84 -14.55 -16.20
N VAL A 332 -14.78 -13.45 -15.45
CA VAL A 332 -13.61 -13.07 -14.65
C VAL A 332 -13.56 -13.90 -13.36
N THR A 333 -12.42 -14.54 -13.10
CA THR A 333 -12.22 -15.43 -11.94
C THR A 333 -11.39 -14.79 -10.81
N SER A 334 -10.75 -13.65 -11.06
CA SER A 334 -9.97 -12.94 -10.04
C SER A 334 -9.94 -11.43 -10.32
N ILE A 335 -9.90 -10.62 -9.27
CA ILE A 335 -9.55 -9.21 -9.36
C ILE A 335 -8.03 -9.11 -9.15
N ALA A 336 -7.30 -8.65 -10.15
CA ALA A 336 -5.84 -8.57 -10.10
C ALA A 336 -5.35 -7.43 -9.18
N ASP A 337 -4.05 -7.45 -8.88
CA ASP A 337 -3.40 -6.45 -8.03
C ASP A 337 -3.62 -5.04 -8.56
N GLU A 338 -3.92 -4.11 -7.64
CA GLU A 338 -4.03 -2.68 -7.90
C GLU A 338 -5.05 -2.31 -9.01
N THR A 339 -6.00 -3.20 -9.33
CA THR A 339 -6.91 -3.00 -10.47
C THR A 339 -7.72 -1.70 -10.35
N PHE A 340 -8.21 -1.37 -9.16
CA PHE A 340 -9.05 -0.20 -8.87
C PHE A 340 -8.43 0.73 -7.82
N ILE A 341 -7.12 0.66 -7.59
CA ILE A 341 -6.45 1.58 -6.66
C ILE A 341 -6.72 3.03 -7.08
N GLY A 342 -7.02 3.90 -6.12
CA GLY A 342 -7.27 5.33 -6.37
C GLY A 342 -8.54 5.65 -7.17
N CYS A 343 -9.44 4.68 -7.37
CA CYS A 343 -10.78 4.93 -7.90
C CYS A 343 -11.67 5.59 -6.83
N SER A 344 -11.30 6.80 -6.42
CA SER A 344 -11.86 7.50 -5.25
C SER A 344 -13.33 7.91 -5.40
N SER A 345 -13.86 7.99 -6.62
CA SER A 345 -15.29 8.22 -6.88
C SER A 345 -16.10 6.92 -7.05
N LEU A 346 -15.48 5.74 -6.93
CA LEU A 346 -16.16 4.47 -7.17
C LEU A 346 -17.15 4.17 -6.04
N THR A 347 -18.42 4.41 -6.30
CA THR A 347 -19.50 4.23 -5.32
C THR A 347 -20.12 2.84 -5.34
N SER A 348 -19.99 2.10 -6.45
CA SER A 348 -20.55 0.76 -6.59
C SER A 348 -19.74 -0.09 -7.56
N ILE A 349 -19.53 -1.34 -7.20
CA ILE A 349 -18.95 -2.37 -8.06
C ILE A 349 -19.77 -3.66 -7.94
N THR A 350 -20.03 -4.30 -9.07
CA THR A 350 -20.60 -5.66 -9.09
C THR A 350 -19.48 -6.66 -9.37
N ILE A 351 -19.19 -7.52 -8.39
CA ILE A 351 -18.23 -8.62 -8.51
C ILE A 351 -19.02 -9.92 -8.70
N PRO A 352 -18.75 -10.71 -9.76
CA PRO A 352 -19.49 -11.94 -10.03
C PRO A 352 -19.10 -13.06 -9.05
N ASN A 353 -20.04 -13.97 -8.80
CA ASN A 353 -19.86 -15.08 -7.86
C ASN A 353 -18.70 -16.03 -8.20
N GLY A 354 -18.23 -16.06 -9.45
CA GLY A 354 -17.11 -16.89 -9.89
C GLY A 354 -15.72 -16.35 -9.51
N VAL A 355 -15.63 -15.14 -8.95
CA VAL A 355 -14.36 -14.59 -8.49
C VAL A 355 -13.88 -15.30 -7.23
N THR A 356 -12.68 -15.88 -7.29
CA THR A 356 -12.07 -16.64 -6.20
C THR A 356 -11.00 -15.86 -5.44
N SER A 357 -10.44 -14.78 -6.01
CA SER A 357 -9.42 -13.98 -5.34
C SER A 357 -9.53 -12.49 -5.64
N ILE A 358 -9.18 -11.69 -4.63
CA ILE A 358 -8.95 -10.26 -4.73
C ILE A 358 -7.47 -10.02 -4.43
N GLY A 359 -6.74 -9.45 -5.39
CA GLY A 359 -5.31 -9.20 -5.32
C GLY A 359 -4.92 -8.06 -4.39
N ASP A 360 -3.62 -7.83 -4.30
CA ASP A 360 -3.04 -6.84 -3.39
C ASP A 360 -3.42 -5.43 -3.84
N ARG A 361 -3.79 -4.58 -2.89
CA ARG A 361 -4.19 -3.17 -3.11
C ARG A 361 -5.31 -2.99 -4.14
N ALA A 362 -6.07 -4.04 -4.47
CA ALA A 362 -7.02 -4.06 -5.58
C ALA A 362 -8.07 -2.93 -5.50
N PHE A 363 -8.52 -2.56 -4.30
CA PHE A 363 -9.47 -1.47 -4.04
C PHE A 363 -8.89 -0.40 -3.10
N ARG A 364 -7.56 -0.29 -2.99
CA ARG A 364 -6.92 0.72 -2.13
C ARG A 364 -7.37 2.13 -2.53
N ASP A 365 -7.79 2.96 -1.58
CA ASP A 365 -8.34 4.30 -1.82
C ASP A 365 -9.61 4.33 -2.72
N ALA A 366 -10.32 3.21 -2.89
CA ALA A 366 -11.58 3.20 -3.61
C ALA A 366 -12.71 3.84 -2.78
N GLY A 367 -13.57 4.63 -3.43
CA GLY A 367 -14.69 5.36 -2.81
C GLY A 367 -15.87 4.50 -2.32
N LEU A 368 -15.67 3.19 -2.15
CA LEU A 368 -16.73 2.21 -1.95
C LEU A 368 -17.34 2.35 -0.54
N PRO A 369 -18.63 2.74 -0.39
CA PRO A 369 -19.29 2.80 0.90
C PRO A 369 -19.70 1.42 1.43
N SER A 370 -19.87 0.47 0.52
CA SER A 370 -20.23 -0.92 0.80
C SER A 370 -19.71 -1.82 -0.32
N ILE A 371 -19.54 -3.12 -0.03
CA ILE A 371 -19.17 -4.12 -1.01
C ILE A 371 -19.82 -5.47 -0.69
N THR A 372 -20.27 -6.17 -1.72
CA THR A 372 -20.66 -7.58 -1.61
C THR A 372 -19.51 -8.44 -2.12
N LEU A 373 -18.87 -9.18 -1.21
CA LEU A 373 -17.82 -10.13 -1.56
C LEU A 373 -18.44 -11.42 -2.16
N PRO A 374 -17.85 -11.99 -3.22
CA PRO A 374 -18.44 -13.11 -3.94
C PRO A 374 -18.39 -14.41 -3.13
N ALA A 375 -19.38 -15.28 -3.34
CA ALA A 375 -19.54 -16.53 -2.57
C ALA A 375 -18.44 -17.58 -2.81
N ALA A 376 -17.66 -17.47 -3.88
CA ALA A 376 -16.52 -18.35 -4.15
C ALA A 376 -15.17 -17.75 -3.71
N LEU A 377 -15.16 -16.57 -3.07
CA LEU A 377 -13.93 -15.88 -2.66
C LEU A 377 -13.14 -16.71 -1.65
N THR A 378 -11.91 -17.08 -1.99
CA THR A 378 -11.00 -17.83 -1.09
C THR A 378 -9.96 -16.94 -0.44
N SER A 379 -9.53 -15.84 -1.10
CA SER A 379 -8.46 -14.98 -0.60
C SER A 379 -8.67 -13.49 -0.83
N ILE A 380 -8.26 -12.69 0.16
CA ILE A 380 -8.19 -11.22 0.13
C ILE A 380 -6.73 -10.79 0.31
N GLY A 381 -6.18 -10.07 -0.67
CA GLY A 381 -4.80 -9.62 -0.72
C GLY A 381 -4.41 -8.53 0.28
N GLU A 382 -3.12 -8.24 0.34
CA GLU A 382 -2.54 -7.23 1.21
C GLU A 382 -3.10 -5.86 0.85
N GLU A 383 -3.52 -5.07 1.85
CA GLU A 383 -4.08 -3.73 1.62
C GLU A 383 -5.27 -3.68 0.63
N ALA A 384 -5.93 -4.82 0.36
CA ALA A 384 -6.94 -4.90 -0.71
C ALA A 384 -8.05 -3.85 -0.59
N PHE A 385 -8.46 -3.50 0.63
CA PHE A 385 -9.43 -2.45 0.96
C PHE A 385 -8.84 -1.35 1.85
N TYR A 386 -7.53 -1.12 1.78
CA TYR A 386 -6.86 -0.07 2.53
C TYR A 386 -7.42 1.31 2.16
N ARG A 387 -7.74 2.14 3.16
CA ARG A 387 -8.32 3.49 2.95
C ARG A 387 -9.59 3.51 2.10
N THR A 388 -10.44 2.49 2.22
CA THR A 388 -11.77 2.52 1.59
C THR A 388 -12.80 3.22 2.48
N GLN A 389 -13.96 3.51 1.91
CA GLN A 389 -15.09 4.14 2.60
C GLN A 389 -16.08 3.12 3.18
N LEU A 390 -15.67 1.86 3.35
CA LEU A 390 -16.54 0.81 3.87
C LEU A 390 -16.98 1.13 5.30
N THR A 391 -18.28 1.00 5.56
CA THR A 391 -18.86 1.10 6.92
C THR A 391 -18.99 -0.27 7.59
N SER A 392 -19.23 -1.30 6.78
CA SER A 392 -19.28 -2.69 7.20
C SER A 392 -18.81 -3.61 6.08
N VAL A 393 -18.34 -4.80 6.43
CA VAL A 393 -18.02 -5.87 5.48
C VAL A 393 -18.38 -7.24 6.07
N VAL A 394 -18.85 -8.14 5.20
CA VAL A 394 -19.12 -9.55 5.54
C VAL A 394 -18.06 -10.39 4.83
N ILE A 395 -17.26 -11.14 5.59
CA ILE A 395 -16.32 -12.13 5.08
C ILE A 395 -17.12 -13.41 4.71
N PRO A 396 -17.15 -13.84 3.43
CA PRO A 396 -17.89 -15.04 3.01
C PRO A 396 -17.40 -16.34 3.66
N ASP A 397 -18.26 -17.37 3.65
CA ASP A 397 -17.96 -18.71 4.19
C ASP A 397 -16.71 -19.36 3.53
N SER A 398 -16.47 -19.04 2.26
CA SER A 398 -15.39 -19.62 1.46
C SER A 398 -14.00 -19.04 1.73
N VAL A 399 -13.89 -17.90 2.43
CA VAL A 399 -12.60 -17.21 2.60
C VAL A 399 -11.72 -18.00 3.57
N THR A 400 -10.53 -18.36 3.11
CA THR A 400 -9.53 -19.11 3.88
C THR A 400 -8.29 -18.27 4.21
N SER A 401 -8.09 -17.13 3.52
CA SER A 401 -6.94 -16.25 3.73
C SER A 401 -7.30 -14.77 3.61
N ILE A 402 -6.81 -13.96 4.55
CA ILE A 402 -6.89 -12.50 4.55
C ILE A 402 -5.49 -12.01 4.89
N SER A 403 -4.85 -11.31 3.96
CA SER A 403 -3.49 -10.81 4.12
C SER A 403 -3.42 -9.56 5.00
N ASP A 404 -2.20 -9.21 5.42
CA ASP A 404 -1.91 -8.05 6.26
C ASP A 404 -2.57 -6.76 5.71
N ARG A 405 -3.04 -5.92 6.63
CA ARG A 405 -3.62 -4.60 6.34
C ARG A 405 -4.83 -4.55 5.40
N ALA A 406 -5.48 -5.68 5.10
CA ALA A 406 -6.59 -5.73 4.14
C ALA A 406 -7.67 -4.65 4.35
N PHE A 407 -7.96 -4.26 5.60
CA PHE A 407 -8.98 -3.24 5.92
C PHE A 407 -8.43 -2.04 6.71
N VAL A 408 -7.11 -1.89 6.85
CA VAL A 408 -6.50 -0.83 7.67
C VAL A 408 -6.77 0.56 7.06
N ASP A 409 -6.87 1.57 7.92
CA ASP A 409 -7.18 2.97 7.60
C ASP A 409 -8.49 3.18 6.80
N SER A 410 -9.37 2.18 6.74
CA SER A 410 -10.78 2.33 6.36
C SER A 410 -11.52 3.01 7.52
N ARG A 411 -11.40 4.34 7.55
CA ARG A 411 -11.58 5.19 8.75
C ARG A 411 -12.96 5.17 9.38
N ILE A 412 -13.95 4.70 8.64
CA ILE A 412 -15.37 4.66 9.04
C ILE A 412 -15.91 3.23 9.11
N LEU A 413 -15.03 2.22 9.01
CA LEU A 413 -15.40 0.81 9.14
C LEU A 413 -15.70 0.50 10.61
N GLU A 414 -16.95 0.20 10.92
CA GLU A 414 -17.42 -0.05 12.28
C GLU A 414 -17.54 -1.54 12.61
N THR A 415 -17.79 -2.38 11.59
CA THR A 415 -18.03 -3.81 11.80
C THR A 415 -17.44 -4.67 10.68
N ILE A 416 -16.74 -5.72 11.07
CA ILE A 416 -16.35 -6.85 10.21
C ILE A 416 -17.08 -8.08 10.73
N THR A 417 -17.97 -8.65 9.92
CA THR A 417 -18.70 -9.87 10.25
C THR A 417 -18.21 -11.03 9.39
N VAL A 418 -18.50 -12.25 9.81
CA VAL A 418 -18.06 -13.47 9.12
C VAL A 418 -19.27 -14.37 8.90
N GLY A 419 -19.37 -14.95 7.72
CA GLY A 419 -20.41 -15.93 7.40
C GLY A 419 -20.38 -17.13 8.35
N ALA A 420 -21.56 -17.64 8.71
CA ALA A 420 -21.70 -18.66 9.75
C ALA A 420 -21.00 -19.98 9.39
N GLY A 421 -20.83 -20.27 8.11
CA GLY A 421 -20.17 -21.46 7.59
C GLY A 421 -18.65 -21.32 7.46
N ASN A 422 -18.08 -20.14 7.69
CA ASN A 422 -16.64 -19.95 7.57
C ASN A 422 -15.86 -20.80 8.59
N THR A 423 -14.88 -21.56 8.11
CA THR A 423 -14.07 -22.50 8.90
C THR A 423 -12.74 -21.93 9.38
N HIS A 424 -12.35 -20.73 8.94
CA HIS A 424 -11.05 -20.11 9.21
C HIS A 424 -11.13 -18.86 10.08
N PHE A 425 -12.25 -18.15 10.03
CA PHE A 425 -12.46 -16.87 10.68
C PHE A 425 -13.73 -16.89 11.54
N SER A 426 -13.78 -15.96 12.47
CA SER A 426 -14.98 -15.66 13.25
C SER A 426 -15.07 -14.16 13.53
N SER A 427 -16.25 -13.69 13.91
CA SER A 427 -16.45 -12.32 14.35
C SER A 427 -17.09 -12.31 15.72
N LEU A 428 -16.61 -11.43 16.60
CA LEU A 428 -17.20 -11.15 17.90
C LEU A 428 -17.29 -9.62 18.05
N ASP A 429 -18.48 -9.11 18.35
CA ASP A 429 -18.77 -7.67 18.46
C ASP A 429 -18.30 -6.81 17.26
N GLY A 430 -18.30 -7.42 16.06
CA GLY A 430 -17.85 -6.79 14.83
C GLY A 430 -16.33 -6.75 14.64
N VAL A 431 -15.55 -7.43 15.48
CA VAL A 431 -14.10 -7.55 15.37
C VAL A 431 -13.74 -8.90 14.75
N LEU A 432 -12.76 -8.91 13.83
CA LEU A 432 -12.35 -10.10 13.10
C LEU A 432 -11.28 -10.90 13.86
N PHE A 433 -11.51 -12.20 13.97
CA PHE A 433 -10.59 -13.16 14.57
C PHE A 433 -10.38 -14.35 13.64
N ASN A 434 -9.37 -15.17 13.96
CA ASN A 434 -9.35 -16.55 13.49
C ASN A 434 -10.54 -17.34 14.07
N LYS A 435 -10.75 -18.57 13.56
CA LYS A 435 -11.93 -19.37 13.92
C LYS A 435 -12.04 -19.62 15.42
N ASP A 436 -10.93 -19.94 16.06
CA ASP A 436 -10.85 -20.28 17.49
C ASP A 436 -10.79 -19.06 18.41
N GLN A 437 -10.79 -17.83 17.86
CA GLN A 437 -10.66 -16.57 18.60
C GLN A 437 -9.38 -16.45 19.44
N THR A 438 -8.32 -17.16 19.06
CA THR A 438 -6.99 -17.07 19.69
C THR A 438 -6.14 -15.96 19.09
N ILE A 439 -6.46 -15.48 17.88
CA ILE A 439 -5.77 -14.39 17.19
C ILE A 439 -6.79 -13.32 16.81
N LEU A 440 -6.59 -12.11 17.33
CA LEU A 440 -7.32 -10.92 16.85
C LEU A 440 -6.64 -10.43 15.57
N ILE A 441 -7.36 -10.48 14.46
CA ILE A 441 -6.82 -10.21 13.13
C ILE A 441 -7.02 -8.74 12.77
N GLN A 442 -8.24 -8.23 12.91
CA GLN A 442 -8.55 -6.85 12.55
C GLN A 442 -9.67 -6.29 13.43
N TYR A 443 -9.32 -5.26 14.19
CA TYR A 443 -10.25 -4.33 14.80
C TYR A 443 -10.70 -3.30 13.74
N PRO A 444 -12.01 -3.03 13.59
CA PRO A 444 -12.51 -2.04 12.64
C PRO A 444 -12.01 -0.62 13.02
N PRO A 445 -11.27 0.10 12.16
CA PRO A 445 -10.68 1.39 12.52
C PRO A 445 -11.69 2.47 12.93
N GLY A 446 -12.92 2.41 12.40
CA GLY A 446 -14.02 3.32 12.73
C GLY A 446 -14.78 2.97 14.02
N LYS A 447 -14.57 1.78 14.60
CA LYS A 447 -15.22 1.37 15.85
C LYS A 447 -14.62 2.14 17.04
N ALA A 448 -15.39 3.08 17.60
CA ALA A 448 -14.97 3.92 18.72
C ALA A 448 -15.33 3.33 20.09
N GLY A 449 -14.75 3.92 21.15
CA GLY A 449 -15.07 3.60 22.55
C GLY A 449 -14.05 2.68 23.23
N GLY A 450 -14.44 2.11 24.37
CA GLY A 450 -13.62 1.17 25.10
C GLY A 450 -13.73 -0.24 24.54
N TYR A 451 -12.62 -0.99 24.52
CA TYR A 451 -12.62 -2.38 24.09
C TYR A 451 -11.91 -3.30 25.08
N ILE A 452 -12.53 -4.46 25.34
CA ILE A 452 -11.95 -5.53 26.15
C ILE A 452 -11.65 -6.68 25.20
N ILE A 453 -10.36 -6.99 25.01
CA ILE A 453 -9.96 -8.15 24.23
C ILE A 453 -10.39 -9.43 25.00
N PRO A 454 -11.04 -10.41 24.36
CA PRO A 454 -11.48 -11.64 25.02
C PRO A 454 -10.34 -12.44 25.65
N ASP A 455 -10.60 -13.05 26.82
CA ASP A 455 -9.59 -13.81 27.59
C ASP A 455 -9.02 -15.05 26.87
N GLY A 456 -9.62 -15.49 25.76
CA GLY A 456 -9.11 -16.57 24.91
C GLY A 456 -8.03 -16.13 23.91
N VAL A 457 -7.86 -14.83 23.68
CA VAL A 457 -6.92 -14.28 22.70
C VAL A 457 -5.50 -14.43 23.24
N THR A 458 -4.62 -15.07 22.45
CA THR A 458 -3.21 -15.26 22.78
C THR A 458 -2.28 -14.37 21.95
N SER A 459 -2.75 -13.88 20.80
CA SER A 459 -1.97 -13.02 19.91
C SER A 459 -2.81 -11.89 19.33
N ILE A 460 -2.21 -10.70 19.26
CA ILE A 460 -2.73 -9.55 18.51
C ILE A 460 -1.96 -9.49 17.20
N GLY A 461 -2.66 -9.64 16.08
CA GLY A 461 -2.05 -9.68 14.75
C GLY A 461 -1.39 -8.35 14.34
N ASN A 462 -0.63 -8.42 13.24
CA ASN A 462 -0.01 -7.24 12.64
C ASN A 462 -1.07 -6.21 12.26
N SER A 463 -0.83 -4.94 12.58
CA SER A 463 -1.73 -3.82 12.29
C SER A 463 -3.18 -3.99 12.79
N ALA A 464 -3.44 -4.93 13.71
CA ALA A 464 -4.79 -5.34 14.05
C ALA A 464 -5.66 -4.20 14.59
N PHE A 465 -5.08 -3.27 15.34
CA PHE A 465 -5.71 -2.03 15.82
C PHE A 465 -5.10 -0.79 15.15
N SER A 466 -4.44 -0.92 14.00
CA SER A 466 -3.86 0.24 13.33
C SER A 466 -4.97 1.21 12.88
N GLY A 467 -4.80 2.50 13.14
CA GLY A 467 -5.81 3.52 12.79
C GLY A 467 -6.99 3.63 13.77
N ASN A 468 -6.94 2.98 14.94
CA ASN A 468 -8.08 2.87 15.85
C ASN A 468 -8.57 4.20 16.47
N LEU A 469 -9.84 4.18 16.90
CA LEU A 469 -10.53 5.23 17.65
C LEU A 469 -10.81 4.84 19.11
N LEU A 470 -9.97 4.00 19.71
CA LEU A 470 -10.19 3.52 21.08
C LEU A 470 -10.02 4.65 22.10
N SER A 471 -10.91 4.66 23.11
CA SER A 471 -10.78 5.52 24.30
C SER A 471 -10.20 4.77 25.51
N SER A 472 -10.33 3.44 25.53
CA SER A 472 -9.72 2.57 26.53
C SER A 472 -9.53 1.16 25.95
N LEU A 473 -8.55 0.44 26.47
CA LEU A 473 -8.23 -0.93 26.03
C LEU A 473 -7.84 -1.78 27.23
N LYS A 474 -8.44 -2.98 27.32
CA LYS A 474 -7.99 -4.04 28.21
C LYS A 474 -7.42 -5.19 27.39
N ILE A 475 -6.14 -5.47 27.59
CA ILE A 475 -5.43 -6.63 27.04
C ILE A 475 -5.40 -7.72 28.13
N PRO A 476 -5.89 -8.95 27.87
CA PRO A 476 -5.90 -10.02 28.87
C PRO A 476 -4.51 -10.66 29.03
N ASN A 477 -4.29 -11.31 30.18
CA ASN A 477 -3.03 -12.00 30.49
C ASN A 477 -2.76 -13.20 29.57
N SER A 478 -3.75 -13.69 28.84
CA SER A 478 -3.57 -14.74 27.82
C SER A 478 -2.72 -14.28 26.63
N VAL A 479 -2.65 -12.97 26.36
CA VAL A 479 -1.85 -12.42 25.26
C VAL A 479 -0.37 -12.56 25.58
N THR A 480 0.35 -13.22 24.68
CA THR A 480 1.81 -13.39 24.75
C THR A 480 2.54 -12.65 23.62
N ILE A 481 1.83 -12.29 22.55
CA ILE A 481 2.38 -11.66 21.35
C ILE A 481 1.57 -10.43 20.96
N ILE A 482 2.26 -9.31 20.73
CA ILE A 482 1.72 -8.10 20.09
C ILE A 482 2.47 -7.91 18.77
N GLY A 483 1.75 -8.00 17.65
CA GLY A 483 2.34 -7.94 16.31
C GLY A 483 2.89 -6.58 15.91
N ARG A 484 3.54 -6.54 14.74
CA ARG A 484 4.08 -5.32 14.12
C ARG A 484 2.94 -4.33 13.90
N GLU A 485 3.16 -3.06 14.26
CA GLU A 485 2.21 -1.95 14.09
C GLU A 485 0.82 -2.20 14.70
N ALA A 486 0.70 -3.14 15.64
CA ALA A 486 -0.57 -3.62 16.14
C ALA A 486 -1.50 -2.49 16.61
N PHE A 487 -0.96 -1.42 17.21
CA PHE A 487 -1.70 -0.25 17.69
C PHE A 487 -1.23 1.06 17.04
N ALA A 488 -0.50 1.00 15.93
CA ALA A 488 0.07 2.18 15.30
C ALA A 488 -1.01 3.12 14.73
N TYR A 489 -0.67 4.40 14.54
CA TYR A 489 -1.55 5.40 13.92
C TYR A 489 -2.89 5.58 14.67
N SER A 490 -2.89 5.57 16.01
CA SER A 490 -4.13 5.81 16.78
C SER A 490 -4.64 7.25 16.58
N ARG A 491 -5.95 7.43 16.38
CA ARG A 491 -6.54 8.68 15.85
C ARG A 491 -7.58 9.38 16.73
N GLY A 492 -8.19 8.69 17.69
CA GLY A 492 -9.18 9.29 18.61
C GLY A 492 -8.52 10.08 19.74
N ILE A 493 -9.23 10.36 20.84
CA ILE A 493 -8.58 10.78 22.12
C ILE A 493 -7.52 9.77 22.62
N GLY A 494 -7.44 8.61 21.96
CA GLY A 494 -6.34 7.67 22.00
C GLY A 494 -6.22 6.97 23.34
N LEU A 495 -5.38 5.94 23.37
CA LEU A 495 -5.00 5.29 24.61
C LEU A 495 -4.06 6.24 25.35
N GLY A 496 -4.59 7.04 26.29
CA GLY A 496 -3.75 7.88 27.18
C GLY A 496 -2.68 7.06 27.89
N SER A 497 -3.04 5.83 28.24
CA SER A 497 -2.12 4.81 28.72
C SER A 497 -2.53 3.42 28.25
N VAL A 498 -1.56 2.51 28.15
CA VAL A 498 -1.79 1.08 27.91
C VAL A 498 -1.08 0.24 28.96
N THR A 499 -1.69 -0.89 29.35
CA THR A 499 -1.04 -1.90 30.19
C THR A 499 -0.71 -3.12 29.37
N ILE A 500 0.58 -3.42 29.25
CA ILE A 500 1.11 -4.65 28.66
C ILE A 500 1.03 -5.77 29.71
N PRO A 501 0.28 -6.86 29.43
CA PRO A 501 0.07 -7.95 30.39
C PRO A 501 1.33 -8.71 30.76
N LYS A 502 1.26 -9.45 31.88
CA LYS A 502 2.41 -10.12 32.51
C LYS A 502 3.18 -11.07 31.57
N TYR A 503 2.47 -11.74 30.67
CA TYR A 503 2.99 -12.84 29.87
C TYR A 503 3.33 -12.45 28.43
N VAL A 504 3.31 -11.16 28.09
CA VAL A 504 3.77 -10.68 26.78
C VAL A 504 5.28 -10.88 26.68
N THR A 505 5.70 -11.73 25.75
CA THR A 505 7.10 -12.06 25.50
C THR A 505 7.65 -11.41 24.24
N SER A 506 6.78 -11.01 23.31
CA SER A 506 7.15 -10.36 22.04
C SER A 506 6.25 -9.16 21.74
N ILE A 507 6.87 -8.03 21.38
CA ILE A 507 6.22 -6.83 20.84
C ILE A 507 6.92 -6.48 19.54
N GLY A 508 6.20 -6.50 18.41
CA GLY A 508 6.77 -6.27 17.09
C GLY A 508 7.10 -4.80 16.79
N ASP A 509 7.76 -4.57 15.65
CA ASP A 509 8.21 -3.23 15.24
C ASP A 509 7.04 -2.25 15.14
N SER A 510 7.30 -0.99 15.51
CA SER A 510 6.33 0.11 15.43
C SER A 510 4.99 -0.18 16.11
N ALA A 511 4.91 -1.12 17.07
CA ALA A 511 3.64 -1.60 17.62
C ALA A 511 2.73 -0.49 18.17
N PHE A 512 3.28 0.62 18.66
CA PHE A 512 2.55 1.79 19.15
C PHE A 512 2.97 3.10 18.46
N GLU A 513 3.63 3.01 17.30
CA GLU A 513 4.10 4.18 16.55
C GLU A 513 2.95 5.14 16.21
N LEU A 514 3.24 6.45 16.15
CA LEU A 514 2.28 7.48 15.74
C LEU A 514 0.99 7.43 16.58
N SER A 515 1.18 7.31 17.91
CA SER A 515 0.10 7.33 18.90
C SER A 515 0.16 8.61 19.73
N PRO A 516 -0.42 9.73 19.23
CA PRO A 516 -0.18 11.08 19.74
C PRO A 516 -0.78 11.37 21.13
N PHE A 517 -1.50 10.42 21.73
CA PHE A 517 -2.08 10.55 23.07
C PHE A 517 -1.46 9.59 24.09
N LEU A 518 -0.61 8.67 23.65
CA LEU A 518 -0.03 7.66 24.53
C LEU A 518 1.09 8.28 25.38
N THR A 519 0.78 8.68 26.62
CA THR A 519 1.77 9.27 27.53
C THR A 519 2.39 8.24 28.48
N THR A 520 1.78 7.05 28.64
CA THR A 520 2.32 6.05 29.57
C THR A 520 2.06 4.62 29.12
N THR A 521 3.10 3.80 29.15
CA THR A 521 2.99 2.35 28.94
C THR A 521 3.37 1.64 30.23
N TYR A 522 2.44 0.88 30.82
CA TYR A 522 2.69 0.06 32.00
C TYR A 522 3.04 -1.37 31.59
N PHE A 523 4.09 -1.94 32.16
CA PHE A 523 4.38 -3.37 32.05
C PHE A 523 4.02 -4.08 33.34
N ALA A 524 3.08 -5.03 33.26
CA ALA A 524 2.64 -5.83 34.41
C ALA A 524 3.56 -7.03 34.72
N GLY A 525 4.50 -7.32 33.82
CA GLY A 525 5.49 -8.40 33.92
C GLY A 525 6.91 -7.92 33.67
N ASN A 526 7.78 -8.87 33.31
CA ASN A 526 9.17 -8.59 32.94
C ASN A 526 9.24 -7.89 31.59
N ALA A 527 10.41 -7.34 31.28
CA ALA A 527 10.69 -6.85 29.93
C ALA A 527 10.49 -7.98 28.91
N PRO A 528 9.75 -7.75 27.80
CA PRO A 528 9.64 -8.71 26.71
C PRO A 528 11.01 -9.16 26.23
N ALA A 529 11.15 -10.44 25.92
CA ALA A 529 12.41 -10.99 25.41
C ALA A 529 12.68 -10.52 23.98
N ASP A 530 11.61 -10.29 23.22
CA ASP A 530 11.63 -9.77 21.86
C ASP A 530 10.88 -8.43 21.84
N PHE A 531 11.58 -7.39 21.39
CA PHE A 531 11.09 -6.02 21.39
C PHE A 531 11.58 -5.34 20.13
N GLY A 532 10.65 -5.05 19.23
CA GLY A 532 10.93 -4.53 17.90
C GLY A 532 11.49 -3.11 17.89
N ASP A 533 11.85 -2.67 16.70
CA ASP A 533 12.33 -1.32 16.46
C ASP A 533 11.17 -0.31 16.46
N ASN A 534 11.44 0.93 16.86
CA ASN A 534 10.50 2.07 16.75
C ASN A 534 9.14 1.86 17.45
N VAL A 535 9.05 0.95 18.44
CA VAL A 535 7.80 0.57 19.10
C VAL A 535 6.99 1.77 19.60
N PHE A 536 7.66 2.79 20.15
CA PHE A 536 7.03 4.04 20.61
C PHE A 536 7.53 5.26 19.83
N ASP A 537 7.80 5.14 18.53
CA ASP A 537 8.16 6.31 17.73
C ASP A 537 6.97 7.25 17.52
N ASN A 538 7.24 8.56 17.45
CA ASN A 538 6.22 9.59 17.24
C ASN A 538 5.05 9.58 18.26
N VAL A 539 5.32 9.13 19.49
CA VAL A 539 4.47 9.32 20.67
C VAL A 539 4.77 10.69 21.33
N PRO A 540 3.92 11.18 22.26
CA PRO A 540 4.22 12.39 23.04
C PRO A 540 5.60 12.40 23.66
N SER A 541 6.24 13.58 23.70
CA SER A 541 7.59 13.75 24.29
C SER A 541 7.65 13.48 25.79
N ASN A 542 6.50 13.49 26.48
CA ASN A 542 6.35 13.10 27.88
C ASN A 542 5.98 11.62 28.06
N HIS A 543 6.03 10.80 27.00
CA HIS A 543 5.83 9.36 27.11
C HIS A 543 6.86 8.73 28.06
N VAL A 544 6.37 7.82 28.89
CA VAL A 544 7.21 7.07 29.83
C VAL A 544 6.76 5.62 29.94
N ILE A 545 7.73 4.72 29.95
CA ILE A 545 7.53 3.32 30.30
C ILE A 545 7.57 3.19 31.81
N LYS A 546 6.55 2.57 32.40
CA LYS A 546 6.49 2.26 33.83
C LYS A 546 6.53 0.76 34.04
N TYR A 547 7.42 0.32 34.93
CA TYR A 547 7.58 -1.09 35.29
C TYR A 547 7.76 -1.23 36.79
N ARG A 548 7.43 -2.39 37.34
CA ARG A 548 7.50 -2.63 38.78
C ARG A 548 8.94 -2.94 39.24
N ASN A 549 9.26 -2.69 40.51
CA ASN A 549 10.57 -3.02 41.09
C ASN A 549 10.86 -4.53 41.23
N ASP A 550 9.85 -5.39 41.14
CA ASP A 550 10.01 -6.85 41.04
C ASP A 550 10.20 -7.35 39.59
N ALA A 551 10.06 -6.49 38.59
CA ALA A 551 10.21 -6.84 37.19
C ALA A 551 11.70 -6.86 36.77
N THR A 552 12.09 -7.85 35.96
CA THR A 552 13.46 -7.99 35.45
C THR A 552 13.56 -7.58 33.98
N GLY A 553 14.77 -7.20 33.54
CA GLY A 553 15.09 -6.93 32.14
C GLY A 553 14.90 -5.48 31.68
N PHE A 554 14.41 -4.61 32.56
CA PHE A 554 14.35 -3.16 32.33
C PHE A 554 15.64 -2.46 32.80
N THR A 555 15.94 -1.32 32.20
CA THR A 555 17.00 -0.39 32.63
C THR A 555 16.39 0.97 33.00
N SER A 556 17.10 1.78 33.79
CA SER A 556 16.70 3.12 34.22
C SER A 556 17.89 4.08 34.05
N PRO A 557 17.70 5.34 33.59
CA PRO A 557 16.43 6.04 33.36
C PRO A 557 15.78 5.77 32.00
N THR A 558 16.38 4.92 31.17
CA THR A 558 15.85 4.54 29.85
C THR A 558 15.92 3.04 29.65
N TRP A 559 15.04 2.50 28.80
CA TRP A 559 15.02 1.10 28.35
C TRP A 559 14.71 1.07 26.85
N ASN A 560 15.56 0.40 26.06
CA ASN A 560 15.52 0.41 24.59
C ASN A 560 15.42 1.83 23.99
N GLY A 561 16.12 2.80 24.59
CA GLY A 561 16.12 4.20 24.16
C GLY A 561 14.93 5.04 24.66
N TYR A 562 13.89 4.42 25.22
CA TYR A 562 12.71 5.12 25.73
C TYR A 562 12.84 5.48 27.21
N PRO A 563 12.31 6.63 27.67
CA PRO A 563 12.24 6.97 29.09
C PRO A 563 11.53 5.87 29.88
N ALA A 564 12.16 5.38 30.94
CA ALA A 564 11.67 4.25 31.72
C ALA A 564 11.83 4.52 33.22
N THR A 565 10.74 4.38 33.97
CA THR A 565 10.67 4.64 35.41
C THR A 565 10.20 3.41 36.16
N MET A 566 10.95 3.03 37.17
CA MET A 566 10.60 1.95 38.08
C MET A 566 9.62 2.43 39.15
N ILE A 567 8.50 1.73 39.29
CA ILE A 567 7.54 1.90 40.38
C ILE A 567 8.09 1.18 41.61
N LYS A 568 8.51 1.95 42.61
CA LYS A 568 9.12 1.42 43.84
C LYS A 568 8.08 1.28 44.95
N PHE A 569 7.48 0.10 45.06
CA PHE A 569 6.62 -0.24 46.19
C PHE A 569 7.36 -1.13 47.22
N SER A 570 6.88 -1.13 48.45
CA SER A 570 7.44 -1.92 49.55
C SER A 570 6.54 -3.08 49.91
N TYR A 571 7.15 -4.16 50.38
CA TYR A 571 6.45 -5.36 50.84
C TYR A 571 7.20 -6.01 52.00
N VAL A 572 6.53 -6.87 52.74
CA VAL A 572 7.13 -7.74 53.76
C VAL A 572 6.85 -9.20 53.43
N VAL A 573 7.80 -10.08 53.78
CA VAL A 573 7.60 -11.53 53.75
C VAL A 573 7.03 -11.95 55.10
N LEU A 574 5.87 -12.58 55.07
CA LEU A 574 5.17 -13.10 56.24
C LEU A 574 5.80 -14.43 56.71
N ASN A 575 5.43 -14.87 57.92
CA ASN A 575 5.96 -16.09 58.53
C ASN A 575 5.64 -17.36 57.73
N ASP A 576 4.60 -17.34 56.90
CA ASP A 576 4.19 -18.43 56.00
C ASP A 576 4.85 -18.34 54.62
N GLU A 577 5.90 -17.51 54.49
CA GLU A 577 6.64 -17.23 53.25
C GLU A 577 5.82 -16.54 52.15
N THR A 578 4.62 -16.06 52.46
CA THR A 578 3.82 -15.24 51.55
C THR A 578 4.14 -13.75 51.71
N ILE A 579 3.59 -12.90 50.85
CA ILE A 579 3.92 -11.48 50.78
C ILE A 579 2.72 -10.60 51.07
N GLU A 580 2.96 -9.58 51.90
CA GLU A 580 2.07 -8.45 52.11
C GLU A 580 2.62 -7.18 51.45
N ILE A 581 1.81 -6.51 50.62
CA ILE A 581 2.14 -5.17 50.11
C ILE A 581 1.93 -4.15 51.23
N THR A 582 2.96 -3.36 51.55
CA THR A 582 2.92 -2.42 52.69
C THR A 582 2.93 -0.95 52.30
N ASN A 583 3.40 -0.60 51.10
CA ASN A 583 3.40 0.78 50.64
C ASN A 583 3.54 0.88 49.11
N TYR A 584 2.70 1.68 48.46
CA TYR A 584 2.80 2.07 47.06
C TYR A 584 3.15 3.56 46.97
N PRO A 585 3.88 4.04 45.94
CA PRO A 585 4.27 5.44 45.88
C PRO A 585 3.05 6.35 45.68
N THR A 586 2.97 7.43 46.46
CA THR A 586 1.89 8.44 46.35
C THR A 586 1.97 9.26 45.07
N SER A 587 3.14 9.30 44.43
CA SER A 587 3.36 9.92 43.12
C SER A 587 2.87 9.07 41.95
N GLU A 588 2.40 7.84 42.19
CA GLU A 588 1.89 7.00 41.11
C GLU A 588 0.54 7.50 40.60
N VAL A 589 0.52 7.67 39.28
CA VAL A 589 -0.63 8.09 38.49
C VAL A 589 -1.06 6.90 37.64
N GLY A 590 -2.36 6.73 37.44
CA GLY A 590 -2.93 5.79 36.47
C GLY A 590 -3.26 4.39 37.02
N PRO A 591 -3.40 3.37 36.15
CA PRO A 591 -3.77 2.03 36.57
C PRO A 591 -2.64 1.32 37.34
N VAL A 592 -3.01 0.50 38.33
CA VAL A 592 -2.09 -0.35 39.09
C VAL A 592 -2.44 -1.82 38.95
N VAL A 593 -1.44 -2.64 38.66
CA VAL A 593 -1.53 -4.11 38.65
C VAL A 593 -0.62 -4.68 39.72
N ILE A 594 -1.23 -5.14 40.82
CA ILE A 594 -0.50 -5.78 41.91
C ILE A 594 0.00 -7.16 41.42
N PRO A 595 1.28 -7.50 41.64
CA PRO A 595 1.82 -8.81 41.25
C PRO A 595 1.08 -9.97 41.92
N ASN A 596 0.89 -11.08 41.20
CA ASN A 596 0.51 -12.35 41.83
C ASN A 596 1.61 -12.90 42.75
N SER A 597 2.87 -12.59 42.45
CA SER A 597 4.03 -13.11 43.14
C SER A 597 5.22 -12.16 42.99
N ILE A 598 6.06 -12.06 44.01
CA ILE A 598 7.35 -11.34 43.99
C ILE A 598 8.42 -12.31 44.46
N GLU A 599 9.54 -12.41 43.73
CA GLU A 599 10.62 -13.35 44.05
C GLU A 599 10.13 -14.79 44.29
N GLN A 600 9.21 -15.25 43.42
CA GLN A 600 8.53 -16.57 43.49
C GLN A 600 7.60 -16.79 44.70
N LYS A 601 7.47 -15.82 45.60
CA LYS A 601 6.53 -15.87 46.73
C LYS A 601 5.20 -15.23 46.36
N LEU A 602 4.08 -15.84 46.76
CA LEU A 602 2.75 -15.33 46.45
C LEU A 602 2.44 -14.04 47.22
N VAL A 603 1.83 -13.07 46.54
CA VAL A 603 1.25 -11.90 47.20
C VAL A 603 -0.14 -12.26 47.69
N THR A 604 -0.29 -12.41 49.00
CA THR A 604 -1.52 -12.94 49.64
C THR A 604 -2.28 -11.87 50.41
N SER A 605 -1.62 -10.77 50.80
CA SER A 605 -2.29 -9.67 51.49
C SER A 605 -1.88 -8.27 51.01
N ILE A 606 -2.79 -7.32 51.26
CA ILE A 606 -2.56 -5.88 51.12
C ILE A 606 -2.69 -5.27 52.51
N GLY A 607 -1.59 -4.73 53.03
CA GLY A 607 -1.48 -4.23 54.40
C GLY A 607 -2.24 -2.91 54.63
N SER A 608 -2.41 -2.55 55.90
CA SER A 608 -3.03 -1.28 56.28
C SER A 608 -2.17 -0.14 55.73
N MET A 609 -2.81 0.81 55.06
CA MET A 609 -2.15 1.95 54.41
C MET A 609 -1.31 1.66 53.15
N ALA A 610 -1.40 0.44 52.58
CA ALA A 610 -0.60 0.08 51.41
C ALA A 610 -0.73 1.05 50.22
N PHE A 611 -1.89 1.66 50.01
CA PHE A 611 -2.13 2.68 48.98
C PHE A 611 -2.63 4.01 49.57
N THR A 612 -2.29 4.29 50.82
CA THR A 612 -2.72 5.55 51.45
C THR A 612 -2.18 6.76 50.67
N ASP A 613 -3.06 7.74 50.41
CA ASP A 613 -2.74 8.99 49.70
C ASP A 613 -2.21 8.80 48.27
N CYS A 614 -2.41 7.63 47.65
CA CYS A 614 -2.20 7.42 46.22
C CYS A 614 -3.33 8.07 45.40
N LYS A 615 -3.38 9.40 45.41
CA LYS A 615 -4.50 10.22 44.91
C LYS A 615 -4.80 10.03 43.43
N ASP A 616 -3.78 9.71 42.63
CA ASP A 616 -3.88 9.71 41.17
C ASP A 616 -3.98 8.29 40.57
N ILE A 617 -4.09 7.24 41.39
CA ILE A 617 -4.36 5.88 40.92
C ILE A 617 -5.81 5.80 40.41
N THR A 618 -5.97 5.36 39.16
CA THR A 618 -7.29 5.33 38.48
C THR A 618 -7.97 3.97 38.56
N SER A 619 -7.22 2.87 38.70
CA SER A 619 -7.75 1.52 38.89
C SER A 619 -6.76 0.61 39.60
N ILE A 620 -7.27 -0.41 40.29
CA ILE A 620 -6.44 -1.42 40.97
C ILE A 620 -6.89 -2.82 40.55
N ASN A 621 -5.96 -3.63 40.04
CA ASN A 621 -6.18 -5.06 39.80
C ASN A 621 -5.75 -5.87 41.04
N ILE A 622 -6.69 -6.64 41.61
CA ILE A 622 -6.47 -7.54 42.75
C ILE A 622 -6.11 -8.94 42.24
N PRO A 623 -4.87 -9.42 42.45
CA PRO A 623 -4.38 -10.68 41.88
C PRO A 623 -5.06 -11.90 42.50
N TYR A 624 -4.95 -13.06 41.85
CA TYR A 624 -5.71 -14.26 42.27
C TYR A 624 -5.32 -14.77 43.67
N ALA A 625 -4.07 -14.55 44.06
CA ALA A 625 -3.51 -15.05 45.32
C ALA A 625 -3.88 -14.18 46.53
N VAL A 626 -4.36 -12.95 46.33
CA VAL A 626 -4.74 -12.07 47.44
C VAL A 626 -6.02 -12.60 48.08
N THR A 627 -5.92 -12.89 49.38
CA THR A 627 -6.99 -13.43 50.22
C THR A 627 -7.33 -12.49 51.38
N SER A 628 -6.45 -11.53 51.68
CA SER A 628 -6.67 -10.53 52.75
C SER A 628 -6.35 -9.12 52.27
N ILE A 629 -7.19 -8.15 52.63
CA ILE A 629 -6.98 -6.72 52.43
C ILE A 629 -7.26 -6.10 53.80
N ALA A 630 -6.32 -5.35 54.36
CA ALA A 630 -6.51 -4.69 55.64
C ALA A 630 -7.38 -3.43 55.50
N ASP A 631 -7.96 -2.98 56.61
CA ASP A 631 -8.73 -1.73 56.64
C ASP A 631 -7.82 -0.53 56.35
N GLY A 632 -8.38 0.48 55.68
CA GLY A 632 -7.64 1.67 55.25
C GLY A 632 -6.61 1.44 54.13
N ALA A 633 -6.51 0.23 53.55
CA ALA A 633 -5.53 -0.08 52.51
C ALA A 633 -5.60 0.85 51.28
N PHE A 634 -6.76 1.45 50.99
CA PHE A 634 -7.01 2.30 49.82
C PHE A 634 -7.54 3.71 50.18
N ASP A 635 -7.25 4.18 51.40
CA ASP A 635 -7.66 5.52 51.85
C ASP A 635 -6.90 6.61 51.08
N GLY A 636 -7.56 7.72 50.75
CA GLY A 636 -6.95 8.79 49.94
C GLY A 636 -6.67 8.45 48.46
N CYS A 637 -7.13 7.30 47.96
CA CYS A 637 -7.14 6.99 46.52
C CYS A 637 -8.27 7.76 45.80
N ASP A 638 -8.12 9.08 45.66
CA ASP A 638 -9.18 9.99 45.24
C ASP A 638 -9.59 9.86 43.76
N SER A 639 -8.70 9.39 42.88
CA SER A 639 -8.95 9.19 41.44
C SER A 639 -9.44 7.78 41.08
N LEU A 640 -9.64 6.90 42.06
CA LEU A 640 -9.98 5.51 41.81
C LEU A 640 -11.38 5.37 41.20
N SER A 641 -11.47 4.73 40.03
CA SER A 641 -12.71 4.59 39.25
C SER A 641 -13.28 3.17 39.24
N PHE A 642 -12.41 2.16 39.32
CA PHE A 642 -12.82 0.77 39.44
C PHE A 642 -11.73 -0.13 40.02
N PHE A 643 -12.17 -1.24 40.61
CA PHE A 643 -11.35 -2.41 40.88
C PHE A 643 -11.56 -3.46 39.79
N SER A 644 -10.53 -4.25 39.52
CA SER A 644 -10.61 -5.45 38.69
C SER A 644 -9.96 -6.63 39.39
N LEU A 645 -10.26 -7.85 38.95
CA LEU A 645 -9.69 -9.07 39.50
C LEU A 645 -8.73 -9.74 38.51
N GLY A 646 -7.65 -10.32 39.04
CA GLY A 646 -6.86 -11.31 38.32
C GLY A 646 -7.67 -12.57 38.08
N VAL A 647 -7.48 -13.19 36.91
CA VAL A 647 -8.15 -14.45 36.54
C VAL A 647 -7.90 -15.50 37.64
N GLY A 648 -8.97 -16.12 38.12
CA GLY A 648 -8.90 -17.13 39.18
C GLY A 648 -8.98 -16.58 40.62
N ASN A 649 -9.19 -15.27 40.84
CA ASN A 649 -9.41 -14.77 42.19
C ASN A 649 -10.70 -15.36 42.81
N THR A 650 -10.54 -16.09 43.90
CA THR A 650 -11.63 -16.74 44.64
C THR A 650 -12.09 -15.99 45.87
N SER A 651 -11.38 -14.92 46.25
CA SER A 651 -11.56 -14.21 47.52
C SER A 651 -12.47 -12.98 47.43
N TYR A 652 -12.51 -12.36 46.25
CA TYR A 652 -13.18 -11.08 46.02
C TYR A 652 -14.14 -11.12 44.82
N SER A 653 -14.95 -10.08 44.72
CA SER A 653 -15.87 -9.82 43.61
C SER A 653 -15.84 -8.33 43.28
N THR A 654 -15.93 -7.98 41.99
CA THR A 654 -15.93 -6.58 41.54
C THR A 654 -17.09 -6.23 40.60
N PRO A 655 -18.35 -6.50 40.95
CA PRO A 655 -19.50 -6.07 40.16
C PRO A 655 -19.46 -4.54 39.98
N ASP A 656 -19.66 -4.09 38.74
CA ASP A 656 -19.54 -2.69 38.34
C ASP A 656 -18.23 -2.02 38.79
N GLY A 657 -17.18 -2.80 39.04
CA GLY A 657 -15.89 -2.29 39.52
C GLY A 657 -15.85 -1.85 40.98
N VAL A 658 -16.83 -2.22 41.81
CA VAL A 658 -16.82 -1.97 43.28
C VAL A 658 -16.26 -3.19 44.02
N LEU A 659 -15.40 -3.02 45.01
CA LEU A 659 -14.73 -4.14 45.67
C LEU A 659 -15.56 -4.74 46.82
N TYR A 660 -15.82 -6.04 46.72
CA TYR A 660 -16.48 -6.85 47.72
C TYR A 660 -15.68 -8.10 48.05
N ASN A 661 -16.00 -8.74 49.18
CA ASN A 661 -15.66 -10.15 49.35
C ASN A 661 -16.39 -11.02 48.31
N LYS A 662 -15.95 -12.27 48.13
CA LYS A 662 -16.42 -13.15 47.06
C LYS A 662 -17.95 -13.27 46.98
N ASN A 663 -18.59 -13.43 48.14
CA ASN A 663 -20.02 -13.67 48.25
C ASN A 663 -20.86 -12.38 48.29
N GLN A 664 -20.23 -11.21 48.12
CA GLN A 664 -20.88 -9.89 48.19
C GLN A 664 -21.65 -9.70 49.51
N THR A 665 -21.15 -10.27 50.61
CA THR A 665 -21.69 -10.09 51.96
C THR A 665 -20.99 -8.95 52.71
N THR A 666 -19.82 -8.53 52.25
CA THR A 666 -19.08 -7.40 52.81
C THR A 666 -18.64 -6.46 51.71
N LEU A 667 -19.06 -5.19 51.78
CA LEU A 667 -18.55 -4.12 50.94
C LEU A 667 -17.21 -3.65 51.50
N ILE A 668 -16.15 -3.81 50.72
CA ILE A 668 -14.78 -3.52 51.13
C ILE A 668 -14.39 -2.09 50.76
N ARG A 669 -14.56 -1.71 49.49
CA ARG A 669 -14.20 -0.36 49.02
C ARG A 669 -15.00 0.07 47.81
N TYR A 670 -15.57 1.27 47.88
CA TYR A 670 -16.20 1.95 46.76
C TYR A 670 -15.19 2.85 46.04
N PRO A 671 -15.12 2.85 44.69
CA PRO A 671 -14.22 3.74 43.95
C PRO A 671 -14.62 5.22 44.07
N SER A 672 -13.68 6.07 44.50
CA SER A 672 -13.91 7.47 44.88
C SER A 672 -14.50 8.35 43.76
N THR A 673 -14.24 8.04 42.49
CA THR A 673 -14.71 8.85 41.35
C THR A 673 -16.07 8.44 40.81
N LYS A 674 -16.64 7.31 41.25
CA LYS A 674 -18.01 6.97 40.88
C LYS A 674 -18.99 7.98 41.48
N THR A 675 -19.95 8.41 40.68
CA THR A 675 -20.93 9.45 41.03
C THR A 675 -22.36 8.92 41.01
N GLY A 676 -23.29 9.68 41.58
CA GLY A 676 -24.72 9.41 41.51
C GLY A 676 -25.26 8.60 42.68
N GLU A 677 -26.39 7.92 42.46
CA GLU A 677 -27.00 7.07 43.47
C GLU A 677 -26.40 5.67 43.45
N TYR A 678 -26.25 5.09 44.64
CA TYR A 678 -25.74 3.74 44.79
C TYR A 678 -26.63 2.90 45.68
N VAL A 679 -27.00 1.72 45.18
CA VAL A 679 -27.77 0.72 45.93
C VAL A 679 -26.83 -0.39 46.35
N ILE A 680 -26.60 -0.52 47.65
CA ILE A 680 -25.81 -1.63 48.18
C ILE A 680 -26.63 -2.92 47.97
N PRO A 681 -26.05 -3.99 47.38
CA PRO A 681 -26.74 -5.26 47.18
C PRO A 681 -27.32 -5.83 48.48
N ASN A 682 -28.52 -6.41 48.41
CA ASN A 682 -29.19 -7.03 49.58
C ASN A 682 -28.42 -8.19 50.20
N SER A 683 -27.42 -8.76 49.50
CA SER A 683 -26.52 -9.77 50.04
C SER A 683 -25.55 -9.21 51.08
N VAL A 684 -25.29 -7.90 51.06
CA VAL A 684 -24.36 -7.24 51.97
C VAL A 684 -24.96 -7.18 53.36
N SER A 685 -24.22 -7.67 54.35
CA SER A 685 -24.56 -7.64 55.77
C SER A 685 -23.52 -6.88 56.61
N SER A 686 -22.51 -6.29 55.96
CA SER A 686 -21.46 -5.52 56.61
C SER A 686 -20.77 -4.57 55.63
N VAL A 687 -20.47 -3.36 56.07
CA VAL A 687 -19.69 -2.36 55.33
C VAL A 687 -18.42 -2.08 56.12
N ARG A 688 -17.26 -2.23 55.48
CA ARG A 688 -15.98 -1.98 56.15
C ARG A 688 -15.79 -0.50 56.48
N GLU A 689 -15.02 -0.26 57.54
CA GLU A 689 -14.55 1.09 57.87
C GLU A 689 -13.81 1.69 56.66
N GLY A 690 -14.12 2.95 56.32
CA GLY A 690 -13.52 3.62 55.16
C GLY A 690 -14.06 3.17 53.79
N ALA A 691 -15.03 2.26 53.71
CA ALA A 691 -15.63 1.79 52.45
C ALA A 691 -15.99 2.92 51.46
N PHE A 692 -16.53 4.03 51.97
CA PHE A 692 -16.93 5.22 51.20
C PHE A 692 -16.02 6.45 51.44
N HIS A 693 -14.82 6.27 51.97
CA HIS A 693 -13.84 7.35 52.18
C HIS A 693 -13.65 8.16 50.89
N ASN A 694 -13.77 9.49 50.98
CA ASN A 694 -13.67 10.47 49.88
C ASN A 694 -14.58 10.23 48.64
N CYS A 695 -15.67 9.49 48.77
CA CYS A 695 -16.64 9.28 47.68
C CYS A 695 -17.59 10.50 47.51
N ARG A 696 -17.03 11.68 47.20
CA ARG A 696 -17.75 12.97 47.17
C ARG A 696 -18.80 13.08 46.05
N GLY A 697 -18.72 12.20 45.06
CA GLY A 697 -19.63 12.15 43.92
C GLY A 697 -20.96 11.44 44.19
N LEU A 698 -21.09 10.73 45.33
CA LEU A 698 -22.31 10.03 45.69
C LEU A 698 -23.38 11.01 46.19
N SER A 699 -24.56 10.97 45.58
CA SER A 699 -25.71 11.78 46.02
C SER A 699 -26.52 11.08 47.12
N HIS A 700 -26.73 9.77 46.98
CA HIS A 700 -27.43 8.92 47.95
C HIS A 700 -26.83 7.51 47.97
N VAL A 701 -26.81 6.90 49.16
CA VAL A 701 -26.46 5.48 49.34
C VAL A 701 -27.63 4.77 50.00
N ASN A 702 -28.24 3.84 49.28
CA ASN A 702 -29.33 3.00 49.80
C ASN A 702 -28.74 1.78 50.50
N ILE A 703 -28.86 1.76 51.83
CA ILE A 703 -28.33 0.71 52.70
C ILE A 703 -29.46 -0.29 53.03
N PRO A 704 -29.30 -1.60 52.74
CA PRO A 704 -30.25 -2.63 53.13
C PRO A 704 -30.50 -2.66 54.65
N GLY A 705 -31.71 -3.05 55.05
CA GLY A 705 -32.03 -3.19 56.47
C GLY A 705 -31.20 -4.29 57.15
N GLY A 706 -30.52 -3.96 58.24
CA GLY A 706 -29.71 -4.90 59.05
C GLY A 706 -28.20 -4.88 58.81
N VAL A 707 -27.70 -3.95 57.98
CA VAL A 707 -26.27 -3.71 57.69
C VAL A 707 -25.61 -2.79 58.71
#